data_AF-A0A968ME79-F1
#
_entry.id   AF-A0A968ME79-F1
#
_cell.length_a   1.000
_cell.length_b   1.000
_cell.length_c   1.000
_cell.angle_alpha   90.00
_cell.angle_beta   90.00
_cell.angle_gamma   90.00
#
_symmetry.space_group_name_H-M   'P 1'
#
loop_
_entity.id
_entity.type
_entity.pdbx_description
1 polymer ?
#
loop_
_entity_poly.entity_id
_entity_poly.type
_entity_poly.pdbx_seq_one_letter_code
_entity_poly.pdbx_strand_id
1 'polypeptide(L)'
;MLVTAESPLAITGTAVEFGEIFTVVNSGASATTLNSRGVLPITTEDFHPEKVQIQRQTNILPSFSFPEVNTGATLSNVTGVVSYAFGNYEILPTEEFTASNSSLTPETTTLNGGSDQLLIATYNVLNLDPVVETGVSQNDIDDDLGDGRFAAIASQIANNLNSPDIICLQEVQDNDGAQNNGVTAANVTLQTLVDAISSASGPDYEFIDNPGVSNNLGGGQPGGNIRTALLYNPQRVDLVGNSVQSITEAGAPTTSPTVFFEGRPPLRAQFSFNSQPVDLVCNHFSSKSGSAAILGVEQPFEDLQEDPNINGSLDQRQAQAAAVNTFVSNLLSNAPDANVVVLGDLNEFEFVSPVLNLAIPGLTNLIDTLPPSERYSFIFQGNAQQIDHILVTNNLVSGAQVDNVHVNVEFVNNDQRASDHDPVLASLNLPPVSGGPTDLNVGDVQILGYRSEGQSLFAFVLWTDVTAGTSISFTDDSITSTGEFRNGTQFPPNETLLTWTATTDLPAGTVVVINGSTRATDAGQVTGILNALSPDGDQIFAFQGAKDPTNLLFGFNFGNGGWITTGTANQTLSYLPSILNVTDGNIDAGAVSLENNGQYIGSRSNQTTVDGYQAQIYTGNLPVLSNWTFSPNGLTLDSTDFSGL
;
A
#
# COMPACT_ATOMS: atom_id res chain seq x y z
N MET A 1 -17.98 5.55 -50.55
CA MET A 1 -19.10 4.63 -50.87
C MET A 1 -20.28 5.01 -49.98
N LEU A 2 -21.51 5.08 -50.48
CA LEU A 2 -22.69 5.32 -49.62
C LEU A 2 -23.14 3.99 -49.02
N VAL A 3 -23.34 3.94 -47.70
CA VAL A 3 -23.79 2.76 -46.96
C VAL A 3 -24.89 3.13 -45.97
N THR A 4 -25.59 2.11 -45.48
CA THR A 4 -26.48 2.21 -44.33
C THR A 4 -26.02 1.20 -43.28
N ALA A 5 -25.67 1.68 -42.10
CA ALA A 5 -25.52 0.85 -40.92
C ALA A 5 -26.90 0.63 -40.31
N GLU A 6 -27.40 -0.61 -40.36
CA GLU A 6 -28.71 -0.98 -39.83
C GLU A 6 -28.65 -1.15 -38.32
N SER A 7 -29.60 -0.54 -37.61
CA SER A 7 -29.74 -0.57 -36.14
C SER A 7 -28.40 -0.60 -35.36
N PRO A 8 -27.52 0.42 -35.52
CA PRO A 8 -26.24 0.42 -34.81
C PRO A 8 -26.41 0.39 -33.29
N LEU A 9 -25.54 -0.36 -32.61
CA LEU A 9 -25.42 -0.40 -31.16
C LEU A 9 -24.13 0.32 -30.77
N ALA A 10 -24.22 1.33 -29.90
CA ALA A 10 -23.05 2.00 -29.35
C ALA A 10 -22.27 1.07 -28.42
N ILE A 11 -20.96 0.95 -28.64
CA ILE A 11 -20.05 0.09 -27.86
C ILE A 11 -19.14 0.88 -26.91
N THR A 12 -19.32 2.19 -26.88
CA THR A 12 -18.63 3.13 -25.99
C THR A 12 -19.52 4.35 -25.74
N GLY A 13 -19.26 5.08 -24.67
CA GLY A 13 -19.78 6.42 -24.47
C GLY A 13 -19.29 7.38 -25.56
N THR A 14 -20.12 8.37 -25.93
CA THR A 14 -19.75 9.36 -26.95
C THR A 14 -18.53 10.16 -26.49
N ALA A 15 -17.51 10.25 -27.35
CA ALA A 15 -16.41 11.17 -27.14
C ALA A 15 -16.80 12.56 -27.67
N VAL A 16 -17.35 13.41 -26.79
CA VAL A 16 -18.03 14.66 -27.17
C VAL A 16 -17.09 15.61 -27.91
N GLU A 17 -15.84 15.73 -27.45
CA GLU A 17 -14.83 16.58 -28.07
C GLU A 17 -14.55 16.21 -29.53
N PHE A 18 -14.53 14.90 -29.84
CA PHE A 18 -14.23 14.39 -31.18
C PHE A 18 -15.49 14.17 -32.04
N GLY A 19 -16.67 14.15 -31.43
CA GLY A 19 -17.94 13.89 -32.12
C GLY A 19 -18.02 12.45 -32.65
N GLU A 20 -17.57 11.49 -31.84
CA GLU A 20 -17.38 10.09 -32.22
C GLU A 20 -18.31 9.15 -31.45
N ILE A 21 -18.96 8.24 -32.16
CA ILE A 21 -19.66 7.08 -31.57
C ILE A 21 -19.14 5.82 -32.24
N PHE A 22 -18.42 4.97 -31.51
CA PHE A 22 -18.07 3.64 -32.00
C PHE A 22 -19.28 2.70 -31.84
N THR A 23 -19.54 1.92 -32.87
CA THR A 23 -20.70 1.04 -32.93
C THR A 23 -20.38 -0.32 -33.52
N VAL A 24 -21.28 -1.27 -33.27
CA VAL A 24 -21.46 -2.47 -34.09
C VAL A 24 -22.82 -2.42 -34.77
N VAL A 25 -22.94 -3.01 -35.96
CA VAL A 25 -24.16 -2.96 -36.76
C VAL A 25 -25.10 -4.14 -36.46
N ASN A 26 -26.34 -4.07 -36.94
CA ASN A 26 -27.37 -5.10 -36.75
C ASN A 26 -27.58 -5.46 -35.28
N SER A 27 -27.55 -4.46 -34.40
CA SER A 27 -27.65 -4.65 -32.94
C SER A 27 -26.60 -5.60 -32.36
N GLY A 28 -25.42 -5.69 -33.00
CA GLY A 28 -24.32 -6.53 -32.53
C GLY A 28 -24.46 -8.02 -32.86
N ALA A 29 -25.40 -8.42 -33.72
CA ALA A 29 -25.66 -9.83 -34.04
C ALA A 29 -24.46 -10.62 -34.61
N SER A 30 -23.42 -9.92 -35.08
CA SER A 30 -22.17 -10.52 -35.59
C SER A 30 -20.92 -9.98 -34.92
N ALA A 31 -21.07 -9.19 -33.85
CA ALA A 31 -19.95 -8.73 -33.05
C ALA A 31 -19.39 -9.91 -32.26
N THR A 32 -18.08 -10.12 -32.35
CA THR A 32 -17.40 -11.07 -31.48
C THR A 32 -17.20 -10.42 -30.11
N THR A 33 -17.14 -11.25 -29.06
CA THR A 33 -16.90 -10.86 -27.65
C THR A 33 -17.84 -9.82 -27.00
N LEU A 34 -18.84 -9.28 -27.72
CA LEU A 34 -19.81 -8.33 -27.20
C LEU A 34 -20.43 -8.82 -25.89
N ASN A 35 -20.10 -8.13 -24.80
CA ASN A 35 -20.51 -8.53 -23.46
C ASN A 35 -21.93 -8.04 -23.12
N SER A 36 -22.42 -8.41 -21.94
CA SER A 36 -23.76 -8.04 -21.49
C SER A 36 -23.94 -6.54 -21.21
N ARG A 37 -22.84 -5.81 -21.03
CA ARG A 37 -22.80 -4.35 -20.83
C ARG A 37 -22.73 -3.57 -22.15
N GLY A 38 -22.50 -4.28 -23.26
CA GLY A 38 -22.51 -3.70 -24.61
C GLY A 38 -21.14 -3.21 -25.09
N VAL A 39 -20.04 -3.59 -24.43
CA VAL A 39 -18.67 -3.28 -24.87
C VAL A 39 -18.01 -4.48 -25.57
N LEU A 40 -16.86 -4.24 -26.20
CA LEU A 40 -16.04 -5.25 -26.87
C LEU A 40 -14.68 -5.43 -26.16
N PRO A 41 -14.55 -6.34 -25.18
CA PRO A 41 -13.28 -6.63 -24.51
C PRO A 41 -12.27 -7.28 -25.46
N ILE A 42 -11.06 -6.71 -25.55
CA ILE A 42 -9.97 -7.25 -26.35
C ILE A 42 -9.60 -8.64 -25.84
N THR A 43 -9.24 -9.53 -26.76
CA THR A 43 -8.60 -10.81 -26.44
C THR A 43 -7.26 -10.93 -27.14
N THR A 44 -6.51 -11.98 -26.85
CA THR A 44 -5.26 -12.29 -27.55
C THR A 44 -5.41 -12.45 -29.06
N GLU A 45 -6.62 -12.69 -29.56
CA GLU A 45 -6.91 -13.01 -30.97
C GLU A 45 -7.86 -12.02 -31.64
N ASP A 46 -8.44 -11.06 -30.90
CA ASP A 46 -9.52 -10.20 -31.40
C ASP A 46 -9.43 -8.76 -30.90
N PHE A 47 -9.30 -7.84 -31.86
CA PHE A 47 -9.25 -6.37 -31.68
C PHE A 47 -10.42 -5.67 -32.41
N HIS A 48 -11.45 -6.44 -32.75
CA HIS A 48 -12.77 -6.05 -33.28
C HIS A 48 -12.74 -5.25 -34.58
N PRO A 49 -12.27 -5.85 -35.70
CA PRO A 49 -12.30 -5.21 -37.02
C PRO A 49 -13.73 -4.95 -37.55
N GLU A 50 -14.76 -5.55 -36.95
CA GLU A 50 -16.16 -5.36 -37.30
C GLU A 50 -16.81 -4.09 -36.71
N LYS A 51 -16.11 -3.39 -35.80
CA LYS A 51 -16.57 -2.09 -35.29
C LYS A 51 -16.53 -1.02 -36.38
N VAL A 52 -17.44 -0.07 -36.28
CA VAL A 52 -17.50 1.09 -37.18
C VAL A 52 -17.74 2.36 -36.38
N GLN A 53 -16.95 3.40 -36.69
CA GLN A 53 -17.08 4.71 -36.09
C GLN A 53 -18.13 5.52 -36.85
N ILE A 54 -19.05 6.15 -36.13
CA ILE A 54 -19.94 7.18 -36.69
C ILE A 54 -19.31 8.52 -36.35
N GLN A 55 -18.92 9.26 -37.39
CA GLN A 55 -18.19 10.51 -37.22
C GLN A 55 -19.07 11.71 -37.53
N ARG A 56 -19.16 12.64 -36.58
CA ARG A 56 -19.82 13.93 -36.81
C ARG A 56 -19.04 14.75 -37.83
N GLN A 57 -19.77 15.30 -38.80
CA GLN A 57 -19.24 16.22 -39.81
C GLN A 57 -20.15 17.44 -39.95
N THR A 58 -19.75 18.56 -39.35
CA THR A 58 -20.55 19.81 -39.30
C THR A 58 -20.72 20.47 -40.66
N ASN A 59 -19.88 20.14 -41.64
CA ASN A 59 -20.01 20.56 -43.03
C ASN A 59 -21.03 19.73 -43.84
N ILE A 60 -21.39 18.53 -43.40
CA ILE A 60 -22.37 17.66 -44.06
C ILE A 60 -23.76 17.89 -43.47
N LEU A 61 -23.87 17.82 -42.13
CA LEU A 61 -25.11 18.04 -41.39
C LEU A 61 -24.93 19.18 -40.36
N PRO A 62 -24.90 20.45 -40.80
CA PRO A 62 -24.57 21.60 -39.93
C PRO A 62 -25.58 21.86 -38.82
N SER A 63 -26.84 21.48 -39.02
CA SER A 63 -27.94 21.70 -38.05
C SER A 63 -28.28 20.45 -37.25
N PHE A 64 -27.62 19.33 -37.51
CA PHE A 64 -27.90 18.09 -36.81
C PHE A 64 -27.28 18.13 -35.41
N SER A 65 -28.14 17.94 -34.41
CA SER A 65 -27.70 17.70 -33.04
C SER A 65 -27.23 16.26 -32.94
N PHE A 66 -25.93 16.05 -33.14
CA PHE A 66 -25.32 14.73 -33.01
C PHE A 66 -25.57 14.19 -31.59
N PRO A 67 -26.11 12.98 -31.43
CA PRO A 67 -26.52 12.49 -30.12
C PRO A 67 -25.31 12.15 -29.24
N GLU A 68 -25.44 12.44 -27.95
CA GLU A 68 -24.53 11.97 -26.91
C GLU A 68 -25.17 10.74 -26.25
N VAL A 69 -24.47 9.62 -26.30
CA VAL A 69 -24.97 8.31 -25.88
C VAL A 69 -23.97 7.59 -24.99
N ASN A 70 -24.50 6.83 -24.02
CA ASN A 70 -23.74 5.83 -23.26
C ASN A 70 -23.62 4.53 -24.09
N THR A 71 -22.68 3.66 -23.69
CA THR A 71 -22.59 2.28 -24.17
C THR A 71 -23.94 1.57 -24.06
N GLY A 72 -24.27 0.78 -25.08
CA GLY A 72 -25.52 0.03 -25.17
C GLY A 72 -26.69 0.82 -25.76
N ALA A 73 -26.52 2.10 -26.08
CA ALA A 73 -27.53 2.87 -26.79
C ALA A 73 -27.76 2.33 -28.20
N THR A 74 -29.01 2.33 -28.64
CA THR A 74 -29.35 1.90 -30.01
C THR A 74 -29.64 3.12 -30.88
N LEU A 75 -29.07 3.13 -32.07
CA LEU A 75 -29.30 4.18 -33.07
C LEU A 75 -30.33 3.69 -34.09
N SER A 76 -31.14 4.61 -34.62
CA SER A 76 -31.84 4.34 -35.88
C SER A 76 -30.82 4.12 -37.00
N ASN A 77 -31.24 3.56 -38.13
CA ASN A 77 -30.35 3.36 -39.28
C ASN A 77 -29.54 4.63 -39.60
N VAL A 78 -28.24 4.45 -39.80
CA VAL A 78 -27.32 5.56 -40.11
C VAL A 78 -26.85 5.41 -41.54
N THR A 79 -27.33 6.30 -42.41
CA THR A 79 -26.91 6.36 -43.81
C THR A 79 -25.85 7.44 -43.99
N GLY A 80 -24.73 7.06 -44.62
CA GLY A 80 -23.61 7.96 -44.76
C GLY A 80 -22.54 7.47 -45.72
N VAL A 81 -21.51 8.30 -45.92
CA VAL A 81 -20.37 7.99 -46.76
C VAL A 81 -19.30 7.30 -45.92
N VAL A 82 -18.84 6.13 -46.37
CA VAL A 82 -17.68 5.46 -45.77
C VAL A 82 -16.42 6.30 -45.98
N SER A 83 -15.71 6.54 -44.88
CA SER A 83 -14.42 7.20 -44.77
C SER A 83 -13.44 6.31 -44.00
N TYR A 84 -12.18 6.72 -43.96
CA TYR A 84 -11.14 6.11 -43.14
C TYR A 84 -10.19 7.20 -42.65
N ALA A 85 -10.07 7.35 -41.34
CA ALA A 85 -9.13 8.26 -40.69
C ALA A 85 -8.63 7.65 -39.38
N PHE A 86 -7.43 8.05 -38.96
CA PHE A 86 -6.79 7.63 -37.71
C PHE A 86 -6.79 6.10 -37.45
N GLY A 87 -6.81 5.29 -38.51
CA GLY A 87 -6.84 3.84 -38.39
C GLY A 87 -8.19 3.23 -38.06
N ASN A 88 -9.29 3.92 -38.35
CA ASN A 88 -10.66 3.41 -38.19
C ASN A 88 -11.48 3.60 -39.46
N TYR A 89 -12.37 2.64 -39.75
CA TYR A 89 -13.43 2.85 -40.74
C TYR A 89 -14.55 3.66 -40.13
N GLU A 90 -14.97 4.68 -40.87
CA GLU A 90 -15.96 5.66 -40.41
C GLU A 90 -17.17 5.70 -41.35
N ILE A 91 -18.34 6.01 -40.80
CA ILE A 91 -19.50 6.46 -41.54
C ILE A 91 -19.69 7.93 -41.24
N LEU A 92 -19.61 8.77 -42.27
CA LEU A 92 -19.93 10.19 -42.22
C LEU A 92 -21.43 10.36 -42.54
N PRO A 93 -22.32 10.61 -41.56
CA PRO A 93 -23.76 10.63 -41.80
C PRO A 93 -24.16 11.72 -42.79
N THR A 94 -24.99 11.35 -43.77
CA THR A 94 -25.57 12.29 -44.75
C THR A 94 -27.04 12.56 -44.49
N GLU A 95 -27.64 11.85 -43.54
CA GLU A 95 -29.01 11.99 -43.08
C GLU A 95 -29.01 12.04 -41.54
N GLU A 96 -29.95 12.80 -40.97
CA GLU A 96 -30.11 12.84 -39.51
C GLU A 96 -30.60 11.48 -39.00
N PHE A 97 -30.10 11.09 -37.82
CA PHE A 97 -30.52 9.86 -37.15
C PHE A 97 -30.92 10.16 -35.69
N THR A 98 -31.54 9.19 -35.05
CA THR A 98 -31.98 9.28 -33.65
C THR A 98 -31.30 8.21 -32.82
N ALA A 99 -31.14 8.48 -31.52
CA ALA A 99 -30.63 7.53 -30.55
C ALA A 99 -31.69 7.22 -29.50
N SER A 100 -31.72 5.97 -29.04
CA SER A 100 -32.43 5.54 -27.84
C SER A 100 -31.40 5.24 -26.76
N ASN A 101 -31.56 5.88 -25.61
CA ASN A 101 -30.61 5.77 -24.51
C ASN A 101 -30.48 4.33 -24.02
N SER A 102 -29.28 3.99 -23.60
CA SER A 102 -29.00 2.76 -22.84
C SER A 102 -29.72 2.77 -21.49
N SER A 103 -30.02 1.59 -20.96
CA SER A 103 -30.48 1.41 -19.58
C SER A 103 -29.33 1.21 -18.58
N LEU A 104 -28.08 1.29 -19.06
CA LEU A 104 -26.88 1.09 -18.25
C LEU A 104 -26.77 2.16 -17.17
N THR A 105 -26.38 1.74 -15.97
CA THR A 105 -26.14 2.61 -14.82
C THR A 105 -24.76 2.32 -14.24
N PRO A 106 -24.08 3.30 -13.61
CA PRO A 106 -22.84 3.05 -12.90
C PRO A 106 -23.00 1.92 -11.89
N GLU A 107 -22.02 1.02 -11.83
CA GLU A 107 -22.04 -0.12 -10.92
C GLU A 107 -21.75 0.27 -9.48
N THR A 108 -22.18 -0.57 -8.55
CA THR A 108 -21.73 -0.54 -7.17
C THR A 108 -21.20 -1.92 -6.86
N THR A 109 -19.98 -1.98 -6.35
CA THR A 109 -19.34 -3.25 -6.02
C THR A 109 -20.15 -4.02 -4.98
N THR A 110 -20.08 -5.35 -5.08
CA THR A 110 -20.59 -6.24 -4.03
C THR A 110 -19.53 -6.61 -3.00
N LEU A 111 -18.26 -6.21 -3.23
CA LEU A 111 -17.18 -6.41 -2.28
C LEU A 111 -17.36 -5.46 -1.09
N ASN A 112 -17.01 -5.95 0.09
CA ASN A 112 -17.15 -5.20 1.33
C ASN A 112 -15.90 -5.42 2.19
N GLY A 113 -15.44 -4.36 2.85
CA GLY A 113 -14.50 -4.49 3.95
C GLY A 113 -15.14 -5.22 5.14
N GLY A 114 -14.32 -5.80 5.99
CA GLY A 114 -14.77 -6.52 7.19
C GLY A 114 -13.64 -6.66 8.20
N SER A 115 -13.88 -7.34 9.32
CA SER A 115 -12.82 -7.52 10.33
C SER A 115 -11.62 -8.28 9.78
N ASP A 116 -11.85 -9.16 8.80
CA ASP A 116 -10.84 -10.06 8.24
C ASP A 116 -10.59 -9.75 6.76
N GLN A 117 -11.26 -8.75 6.20
CA GLN A 117 -11.18 -8.37 4.80
C GLN A 117 -10.56 -6.98 4.69
N LEU A 118 -9.39 -6.91 4.05
CA LEU A 118 -8.74 -5.67 3.66
C LEU A 118 -9.17 -5.31 2.24
N LEU A 119 -9.82 -4.16 2.07
CA LEU A 119 -10.31 -3.68 0.78
C LEU A 119 -9.29 -2.72 0.17
N ILE A 120 -8.73 -3.05 -1.00
CA ILE A 120 -7.69 -2.24 -1.67
C ILE A 120 -8.16 -1.89 -3.07
N ALA A 121 -8.06 -0.63 -3.46
CA ALA A 121 -8.40 -0.17 -4.80
C ALA A 121 -7.18 0.40 -5.55
N THR A 122 -7.23 0.37 -6.87
CA THR A 122 -6.45 1.26 -7.74
C THR A 122 -7.37 2.10 -8.61
N TYR A 123 -7.08 3.40 -8.74
CA TYR A 123 -7.90 4.32 -9.49
C TYR A 123 -7.09 5.46 -10.11
N ASN A 124 -7.02 5.49 -11.43
CA ASN A 124 -6.50 6.63 -12.19
C ASN A 124 -7.55 7.77 -12.18
N VAL A 125 -7.18 8.94 -11.65
CA VAL A 125 -8.09 10.07 -11.43
C VAL A 125 -8.02 11.17 -12.49
N LEU A 126 -7.33 10.91 -13.61
CA LEU A 126 -7.25 11.79 -14.79
C LEU A 126 -6.81 13.23 -14.45
N ASN A 127 -5.50 13.45 -14.40
CA ASN A 127 -4.82 14.73 -14.20
C ASN A 127 -5.29 15.57 -13.00
N LEU A 128 -5.90 14.96 -11.98
CA LEU A 128 -6.61 15.65 -10.91
C LEU A 128 -5.80 16.75 -10.21
N ASP A 129 -6.28 17.99 -10.28
CA ASP A 129 -5.68 19.18 -9.67
C ASP A 129 -6.75 20.19 -9.13
N PRO A 130 -6.49 20.96 -8.07
CA PRO A 130 -7.50 21.78 -7.41
C PRO A 130 -7.73 23.16 -8.07
N VAL A 131 -7.08 23.46 -9.18
CA VAL A 131 -7.13 24.76 -9.83
C VAL A 131 -8.32 24.83 -10.80
N VAL A 132 -8.90 26.03 -10.87
CA VAL A 132 -9.74 26.43 -11.99
C VAL A 132 -8.88 27.35 -12.83
N GLU A 133 -8.38 26.84 -13.95
CA GLU A 133 -7.33 27.45 -14.75
C GLU A 133 -7.87 28.63 -15.55
N THR A 134 -7.16 29.76 -15.51
CA THR A 134 -7.52 30.95 -16.28
C THR A 134 -6.32 31.48 -17.06
N GLY A 135 -6.42 31.52 -18.39
CA GLY A 135 -5.39 32.09 -19.26
C GLY A 135 -4.26 31.15 -19.70
N VAL A 136 -4.39 29.84 -19.49
CA VAL A 136 -3.58 28.82 -20.18
C VAL A 136 -4.07 28.61 -21.63
N SER A 137 -3.30 27.89 -22.45
CA SER A 137 -3.72 27.52 -23.81
C SER A 137 -5.04 26.76 -23.75
N GLN A 138 -5.96 26.98 -24.70
CA GLN A 138 -7.27 26.33 -24.71
C GLN A 138 -7.20 24.79 -24.78
N ASN A 139 -6.03 24.24 -25.14
CA ASN A 139 -5.78 22.81 -25.27
C ASN A 139 -5.22 22.16 -23.99
N ASP A 140 -4.99 22.94 -22.93
CA ASP A 140 -4.38 22.47 -21.68
C ASP A 140 -5.19 22.90 -20.45
N ILE A 141 -6.47 23.28 -20.60
CA ILE A 141 -7.36 23.63 -19.46
C ILE A 141 -7.88 22.33 -18.84
N ASP A 142 -7.54 22.05 -17.58
CA ASP A 142 -8.19 21.03 -16.75
C ASP A 142 -8.87 21.72 -15.55
N ASP A 143 -10.18 21.95 -15.64
CA ASP A 143 -10.96 22.66 -14.61
C ASP A 143 -11.62 21.66 -13.64
N ASP A 144 -10.87 20.65 -13.18
CA ASP A 144 -11.35 19.53 -12.35
C ASP A 144 -12.29 19.93 -11.20
N LEU A 145 -11.89 20.96 -10.46
CA LEU A 145 -12.68 21.49 -9.34
C LEU A 145 -13.92 22.24 -9.83
N GLY A 146 -13.82 22.94 -10.96
CA GLY A 146 -14.91 23.68 -11.59
C GLY A 146 -15.99 22.77 -12.20
N ASP A 147 -15.56 21.63 -12.74
CA ASP A 147 -16.39 20.65 -13.44
C ASP A 147 -17.05 19.65 -12.47
N GLY A 148 -16.56 19.60 -11.23
CA GLY A 148 -17.09 18.72 -10.19
C GLY A 148 -16.46 17.33 -10.18
N ARG A 149 -15.31 17.14 -10.85
CA ARG A 149 -14.59 15.86 -10.92
C ARG A 149 -14.22 15.33 -9.53
N PHE A 150 -13.76 16.19 -8.62
CA PHE A 150 -13.51 15.83 -7.21
C PHE A 150 -14.75 15.23 -6.53
N ALA A 151 -15.92 15.83 -6.73
CA ALA A 151 -17.16 15.34 -6.12
C ALA A 151 -17.62 14.02 -6.74
N ALA A 152 -17.41 13.84 -8.05
CA ALA A 152 -17.72 12.60 -8.76
C ALA A 152 -16.81 11.45 -8.28
N ILE A 153 -15.49 11.65 -8.26
CA ILE A 153 -14.51 10.68 -7.75
C ILE A 153 -14.82 10.35 -6.28
N ALA A 154 -15.06 11.36 -5.45
CA ALA A 154 -15.40 11.18 -4.04
C ALA A 154 -16.66 10.33 -3.84
N SER A 155 -17.71 10.58 -4.63
CA SER A 155 -18.93 9.77 -4.60
C SER A 155 -18.67 8.33 -5.03
N GLN A 156 -17.85 8.12 -6.05
CA GLN A 156 -17.50 6.77 -6.51
C GLN A 156 -16.71 6.01 -5.44
N ILE A 157 -15.71 6.63 -4.82
CA ILE A 157 -14.94 6.05 -3.71
C ILE A 157 -15.85 5.72 -2.53
N ALA A 158 -16.69 6.66 -2.09
CA ALA A 158 -17.52 6.48 -0.91
C ALA A 158 -18.63 5.44 -1.12
N ASN A 159 -19.30 5.49 -2.27
CA ASN A 159 -20.57 4.77 -2.51
C ASN A 159 -20.43 3.60 -3.49
N ASN A 160 -19.71 3.76 -4.59
CA ASN A 160 -19.61 2.72 -5.62
C ASN A 160 -18.53 1.68 -5.27
N LEU A 161 -17.44 2.10 -4.62
CA LEU A 161 -16.34 1.23 -4.16
C LEU A 161 -16.47 0.76 -2.71
N ASN A 162 -17.55 1.14 -2.01
CA ASN A 162 -17.78 0.86 -0.60
C ASN A 162 -16.61 1.30 0.32
N SER A 163 -16.00 2.46 0.04
CA SER A 163 -14.94 3.07 0.87
C SER A 163 -13.76 2.13 1.16
N PRO A 164 -12.87 1.86 0.18
CA PRO A 164 -11.72 0.98 0.34
C PRO A 164 -10.80 1.35 1.51
N ASP A 165 -10.15 0.38 2.14
CA ASP A 165 -9.21 0.65 3.24
C ASP A 165 -7.95 1.37 2.77
N ILE A 166 -7.47 1.03 1.57
CA ILE A 166 -6.34 1.69 0.90
C ILE A 166 -6.67 1.89 -0.58
N ILE A 167 -6.32 3.05 -1.14
CA ILE A 167 -6.54 3.40 -2.55
C ILE A 167 -5.22 3.86 -3.15
N CYS A 168 -4.76 3.17 -4.19
CA CYS A 168 -3.65 3.59 -5.03
C CYS A 168 -4.16 4.49 -6.16
N LEU A 169 -3.79 5.76 -6.10
CA LEU A 169 -4.16 6.77 -7.09
C LEU A 169 -3.06 6.96 -8.12
N GLN A 170 -3.45 7.10 -9.39
CA GLN A 170 -2.61 7.56 -10.49
C GLN A 170 -3.13 8.90 -11.00
N GLU A 171 -2.32 9.62 -11.77
CA GLU A 171 -2.71 10.89 -12.39
C GLU A 171 -3.06 12.00 -11.36
N VAL A 172 -2.48 11.97 -10.17
CA VAL A 172 -2.59 13.08 -9.21
C VAL A 172 -1.64 14.20 -9.64
N GLN A 173 -2.14 15.43 -9.75
CA GLN A 173 -1.35 16.62 -10.08
C GLN A 173 -0.93 17.46 -8.87
N ASP A 174 -0.09 18.46 -9.15
CA ASP A 174 0.43 19.42 -8.19
C ASP A 174 -0.70 20.30 -7.64
N ASN A 175 -0.39 21.07 -6.60
CA ASN A 175 -1.30 22.04 -6.02
C ASN A 175 -1.72 23.16 -6.99
N ASP A 176 -1.07 23.28 -8.14
CA ASP A 176 -1.28 24.35 -9.11
C ASP A 176 -1.48 23.88 -10.57
N GLY A 177 -1.72 22.57 -10.77
CA GLY A 177 -2.04 22.01 -12.08
C GLY A 177 -0.95 22.23 -13.14
N ALA A 178 -1.35 22.64 -14.35
CA ALA A 178 -0.45 22.79 -15.49
C ALA A 178 0.33 24.12 -15.51
N GLN A 179 0.31 24.93 -14.43
CA GLN A 179 0.89 26.29 -14.42
C GLN A 179 2.41 26.34 -14.62
N ASN A 180 3.12 25.22 -14.46
CA ASN A 180 4.55 25.08 -14.73
C ASN A 180 5.42 26.19 -14.12
N ASN A 181 5.17 26.53 -12.85
CA ASN A 181 5.86 27.60 -12.14
C ASN A 181 6.90 27.09 -11.11
N GLY A 182 7.09 25.76 -11.04
CA GLY A 182 8.06 25.09 -10.18
C GLY A 182 7.52 24.59 -8.83
N VAL A 183 6.23 24.71 -8.55
CA VAL A 183 5.55 23.90 -7.54
C VAL A 183 5.64 22.42 -7.95
N THR A 184 5.75 21.53 -6.95
CA THR A 184 5.78 20.06 -7.13
C THR A 184 4.97 19.32 -6.06
N ALA A 185 4.45 20.04 -5.07
CA ALA A 185 3.72 19.44 -3.96
C ALA A 185 2.27 19.18 -4.39
N ALA A 186 1.69 18.05 -3.96
CA ALA A 186 0.31 17.65 -4.25
C ALA A 186 -0.60 17.60 -3.00
N ASN A 187 -0.14 18.12 -1.86
CA ASN A 187 -0.86 18.01 -0.60
C ASN A 187 -2.21 18.74 -0.57
N VAL A 188 -2.38 19.82 -1.36
CA VAL A 188 -3.65 20.54 -1.49
C VAL A 188 -4.60 19.75 -2.39
N THR A 189 -4.10 19.19 -3.49
CA THR A 189 -4.84 18.29 -4.38
C THR A 189 -5.42 17.11 -3.59
N LEU A 190 -4.56 16.39 -2.85
CA LEU A 190 -4.96 15.22 -2.07
C LEU A 190 -5.90 15.59 -0.92
N GLN A 191 -5.64 16.69 -0.20
CA GLN A 191 -6.55 17.15 0.86
C GLN A 191 -7.93 17.52 0.29
N THR A 192 -7.99 18.14 -0.89
CA THR A 192 -9.26 18.50 -1.55
C THR A 192 -10.08 17.25 -1.86
N LEU A 193 -9.43 16.18 -2.33
CA LEU A 193 -10.09 14.90 -2.58
C LEU A 193 -10.56 14.24 -1.27
N VAL A 194 -9.73 14.20 -0.23
CA VAL A 194 -10.12 13.67 1.09
C VAL A 194 -11.32 14.41 1.67
N ASP A 195 -11.33 15.75 1.60
CA ASP A 195 -12.44 16.57 2.09
C ASP A 195 -13.73 16.30 1.30
N ALA A 196 -13.62 16.09 -0.01
CA ALA A 196 -14.74 15.72 -0.87
C ALA A 196 -15.27 14.31 -0.52
N ILE A 197 -14.39 13.35 -0.25
CA ILE A 197 -14.77 11.99 0.17
C ILE A 197 -15.50 12.01 1.52
N SER A 198 -14.96 12.72 2.51
CA SER A 198 -15.62 12.89 3.81
C SER A 198 -17.00 13.55 3.65
N SER A 199 -17.11 14.56 2.77
CA SER A 199 -18.39 15.20 2.42
C SER A 199 -19.38 14.25 1.72
N ALA A 200 -18.88 13.25 0.98
CA ALA A 200 -19.66 12.17 0.37
C ALA A 200 -20.00 11.03 1.35
N SER A 201 -19.77 11.23 2.66
CA SER A 201 -19.95 10.22 3.73
C SER A 201 -18.99 9.04 3.68
N GLY A 202 -17.85 9.19 2.99
CA GLY A 202 -16.71 8.28 3.10
C GLY A 202 -15.90 8.52 4.38
N PRO A 203 -14.87 7.70 4.65
CA PRO A 203 -14.02 7.85 5.81
C PRO A 203 -13.10 9.06 5.70
N ASP A 204 -12.61 9.54 6.84
CA ASP A 204 -11.56 10.54 6.92
C ASP A 204 -10.22 9.89 6.56
N TYR A 205 -9.94 9.80 5.26
CA TYR A 205 -8.69 9.25 4.73
C TYR A 205 -7.49 10.12 5.12
N GLU A 206 -6.35 9.48 5.36
CA GLU A 206 -5.04 10.12 5.32
C GLU A 206 -4.36 9.80 3.98
N PHE A 207 -3.30 10.54 3.64
CA PHE A 207 -2.61 10.37 2.37
C PHE A 207 -1.09 10.45 2.46
N ILE A 208 -0.44 9.75 1.53
CA ILE A 208 0.99 9.88 1.23
C ILE A 208 1.16 9.91 -0.30
N ASP A 209 2.16 10.64 -0.78
CA ASP A 209 2.51 10.71 -2.19
C ASP A 209 3.95 10.26 -2.45
N ASN A 210 4.31 10.20 -3.73
CA ASN A 210 5.60 9.69 -4.13
C ASN A 210 6.75 10.66 -3.76
N PRO A 211 7.72 10.27 -2.91
CA PRO A 211 8.78 11.17 -2.48
C PRO A 211 9.82 11.48 -3.57
N GLY A 212 9.75 10.77 -4.71
CA GLY A 212 10.68 10.87 -5.84
C GLY A 212 10.23 11.81 -6.96
N VAL A 213 9.20 12.62 -6.73
CA VAL A 213 8.71 13.59 -7.72
C VAL A 213 9.73 14.72 -7.90
N SER A 214 10.02 15.06 -9.15
CA SER A 214 10.93 16.13 -9.52
C SER A 214 10.30 16.99 -10.61
N ASN A 215 10.50 18.31 -10.51
CA ASN A 215 9.88 19.29 -11.40
C ASN A 215 10.22 19.02 -12.88
N ASN A 216 9.19 18.84 -13.70
CA ASN A 216 9.18 18.53 -15.13
C ASN A 216 10.03 17.33 -15.56
N LEU A 217 10.23 16.34 -14.68
CA LEU A 217 10.95 15.11 -15.02
C LEU A 217 10.04 13.88 -15.17
N GLY A 218 8.84 13.92 -14.58
CA GLY A 218 7.78 12.97 -14.88
C GLY A 218 7.13 13.29 -16.22
N GLY A 219 6.79 12.28 -17.00
CA GLY A 219 5.98 12.49 -18.21
C GLY A 219 4.54 12.92 -17.88
N GLY A 220 3.72 13.10 -18.91
CA GLY A 220 2.31 13.48 -18.78
C GLY A 220 2.10 14.96 -19.10
N GLN A 221 1.11 15.61 -18.50
CA GLN A 221 0.85 17.04 -18.73
C GLN A 221 2.04 17.89 -18.25
N PRO A 222 2.62 18.74 -19.12
CA PRO A 222 3.71 19.63 -18.73
C PRO A 222 3.31 20.54 -17.57
N GLY A 223 4.19 20.70 -16.57
CA GLY A 223 3.91 21.51 -15.39
C GLY A 223 3.18 20.80 -14.25
N GLY A 224 2.38 19.77 -14.54
CA GLY A 224 1.53 19.11 -13.53
C GLY A 224 2.22 18.07 -12.66
N ASN A 225 3.51 17.76 -12.89
CA ASN A 225 4.37 16.78 -12.18
C ASN A 225 3.70 15.47 -11.70
N ILE A 226 2.81 14.91 -12.52
CA ILE A 226 1.96 13.75 -12.22
C ILE A 226 2.66 12.65 -11.42
N ARG A 227 1.97 12.14 -10.39
CA ARG A 227 2.50 11.11 -9.50
C ARG A 227 1.49 10.01 -9.14
N THR A 228 2.02 8.97 -8.52
CA THR A 228 1.25 8.02 -7.72
C THR A 228 1.09 8.51 -6.29
N ALA A 229 -0.06 8.23 -5.69
CA ALA A 229 -0.36 8.53 -4.29
C ALA A 229 -1.17 7.39 -3.66
N LEU A 230 -1.21 7.35 -2.33
CA LEU A 230 -2.04 6.42 -1.57
C LEU A 230 -2.95 7.20 -0.63
N LEU A 231 -4.26 6.92 -0.69
CA LEU A 231 -5.20 7.26 0.39
C LEU A 231 -5.38 6.03 1.28
N TYR A 232 -5.46 6.19 2.60
CA TYR A 232 -5.68 5.07 3.52
C TYR A 232 -6.54 5.46 4.72
N ASN A 233 -7.39 4.54 5.16
CA ASN A 233 -8.30 4.77 6.29
C ASN A 233 -7.56 4.45 7.60
N PRO A 234 -7.17 5.44 8.41
CA PRO A 234 -6.40 5.21 9.64
C PRO A 234 -7.19 4.47 10.74
N GLN A 235 -8.51 4.30 10.58
CA GLN A 235 -9.31 3.46 11.48
C GLN A 235 -9.21 1.96 11.14
N ARG A 236 -8.59 1.62 10.02
CA ARG A 236 -8.57 0.27 9.45
C ARG A 236 -7.15 -0.25 9.29
N VAL A 237 -6.21 0.62 8.92
CA VAL A 237 -4.81 0.27 8.69
C VAL A 237 -3.88 1.30 9.31
N ASP A 238 -2.71 0.83 9.77
CA ASP A 238 -1.65 1.70 10.26
C ASP A 238 -0.50 1.77 9.24
N LEU A 239 -0.10 2.97 8.84
CA LEU A 239 1.08 3.16 8.01
C LEU A 239 2.36 2.89 8.81
N VAL A 240 3.25 2.04 8.29
CA VAL A 240 4.57 1.81 8.87
C VAL A 240 5.47 3.01 8.52
N GLY A 241 5.75 3.88 9.50
CA GLY A 241 6.24 5.24 9.26
C GLY A 241 7.56 5.41 8.48
N ASN A 242 8.44 4.41 8.44
CA ASN A 242 9.69 4.45 7.67
C ASN A 242 9.63 3.63 6.36
N SER A 243 8.44 3.21 5.94
CA SER A 243 8.27 2.33 4.78
C SER A 243 8.10 3.06 3.44
N VAL A 244 7.72 4.35 3.48
CA VAL A 244 7.39 5.13 2.29
C VAL A 244 8.63 5.43 1.46
N GLN A 245 8.66 4.97 0.21
CA GLN A 245 9.78 5.22 -0.71
C GLN A 245 9.35 5.09 -2.17
N SER A 246 10.08 5.75 -3.06
CA SER A 246 10.01 5.50 -4.50
C SER A 246 10.79 4.25 -4.85
N ILE A 247 10.26 3.41 -5.74
CA ILE A 247 11.06 2.36 -6.33
C ILE A 247 11.95 2.96 -7.41
N THR A 248 13.26 2.75 -7.28
CA THR A 248 14.27 3.09 -8.29
C THR A 248 14.96 1.82 -8.77
N GLU A 249 15.70 1.91 -9.88
CA GLU A 249 16.59 0.82 -10.29
C GLU A 249 17.66 0.57 -9.22
N ALA A 250 17.88 -0.69 -8.86
CA ALA A 250 18.86 -1.08 -7.85
C ALA A 250 20.28 -0.72 -8.33
N GLY A 251 20.95 0.20 -7.62
CA GLY A 251 22.31 0.64 -7.94
C GLY A 251 22.41 1.79 -8.95
N ALA A 252 21.29 2.36 -9.41
CA ALA A 252 21.31 3.58 -10.21
C ALA A 252 21.67 4.79 -9.32
N PRO A 253 22.65 5.62 -9.71
CA PRO A 253 22.85 6.93 -9.09
C PRO A 253 21.58 7.77 -9.27
N THR A 254 21.20 8.54 -8.25
CA THR A 254 20.06 9.49 -8.25
C THR A 254 20.16 10.60 -9.31
N THR A 255 21.20 10.57 -10.16
CA THR A 255 21.55 11.61 -11.15
C THR A 255 21.66 11.07 -12.59
N SER A 256 21.33 9.81 -12.86
CA SER A 256 21.24 9.24 -14.21
C SER A 256 19.76 9.10 -14.61
N PRO A 257 19.36 9.18 -15.90
CA PRO A 257 17.99 8.86 -16.26
C PRO A 257 17.71 7.43 -15.81
N THR A 258 16.83 7.29 -14.82
CA THR A 258 16.41 6.00 -14.28
C THR A 258 15.50 5.32 -15.31
N VAL A 259 15.17 4.05 -15.12
CA VAL A 259 14.08 3.37 -15.86
C VAL A 259 12.71 4.07 -15.76
N PHE A 260 12.59 5.09 -14.91
CA PHE A 260 11.42 5.95 -14.76
C PHE A 260 11.67 7.39 -15.24
N PHE A 261 12.76 7.68 -15.95
CA PHE A 261 12.97 8.97 -16.61
C PHE A 261 11.86 9.21 -17.66
N GLU A 262 11.22 10.38 -17.61
CA GLU A 262 9.98 10.69 -18.36
C GLU A 262 8.79 9.74 -18.05
N GLY A 263 8.93 8.87 -17.04
CA GLY A 263 7.88 8.04 -16.46
C GLY A 263 7.54 8.49 -15.03
N ARG A 264 6.71 7.72 -14.33
CA ARG A 264 6.43 7.96 -12.90
C ARG A 264 7.07 6.82 -12.08
N PRO A 265 7.94 7.11 -11.11
CA PRO A 265 8.44 6.06 -10.23
C PRO A 265 7.26 5.45 -9.44
N PRO A 266 7.27 4.14 -9.15
CA PRO A 266 6.28 3.54 -8.27
C PRO A 266 6.42 4.03 -6.82
N LEU A 267 5.30 4.17 -6.12
CA LEU A 267 5.26 4.48 -4.68
C LEU A 267 5.12 3.18 -3.91
N ARG A 268 6.09 2.86 -3.05
CA ARG A 268 5.98 1.78 -2.08
C ARG A 268 5.65 2.32 -0.70
N ALA A 269 4.70 1.68 -0.02
CA ALA A 269 4.43 1.86 1.41
C ALA A 269 4.01 0.52 2.03
N GLN A 270 4.30 0.33 3.31
CA GLN A 270 3.86 -0.84 4.07
C GLN A 270 2.81 -0.40 5.10
N PHE A 271 1.72 -1.15 5.17
CA PHE A 271 0.65 -0.96 6.15
C PHE A 271 0.55 -2.18 7.07
N SER A 272 0.02 -1.98 8.27
CA SER A 272 -0.42 -3.05 9.15
C SER A 272 -1.94 -3.15 9.09
N PHE A 273 -2.45 -4.32 8.72
CA PHE A 273 -3.86 -4.69 8.87
C PHE A 273 -3.90 -5.93 9.74
N ASN A 274 -4.66 -5.91 10.83
CA ASN A 274 -4.75 -7.07 11.73
C ASN A 274 -3.39 -7.57 12.25
N SER A 275 -2.48 -6.62 12.52
CA SER A 275 -1.08 -6.88 12.92
C SER A 275 -0.25 -7.64 11.87
N GLN A 276 -0.75 -7.75 10.63
CA GLN A 276 -0.03 -8.33 9.51
C GLN A 276 0.50 -7.21 8.61
N PRO A 277 1.81 -7.18 8.29
CA PRO A 277 2.35 -6.23 7.34
C PRO A 277 1.84 -6.55 5.93
N VAL A 278 1.49 -5.51 5.17
CA VAL A 278 1.07 -5.55 3.77
C VAL A 278 1.85 -4.49 3.00
N ASP A 279 2.70 -4.92 2.08
CA ASP A 279 3.52 -4.08 1.22
C ASP A 279 2.76 -3.73 -0.06
N LEU A 280 2.43 -2.45 -0.25
CA LEU A 280 1.82 -1.95 -1.47
C LEU A 280 2.88 -1.29 -2.35
N VAL A 281 2.81 -1.58 -3.65
CA VAL A 281 3.59 -0.94 -4.72
C VAL A 281 2.61 -0.35 -5.72
N CYS A 282 2.38 0.95 -5.62
CA CYS A 282 1.46 1.73 -6.47
C CYS A 282 2.19 2.23 -7.72
N ASN A 283 1.75 1.78 -8.89
CA ASN A 283 2.43 1.99 -10.17
C ASN A 283 1.63 2.91 -11.10
N HIS A 284 2.36 3.57 -12.00
CA HIS A 284 1.80 4.21 -13.19
C HIS A 284 2.85 4.10 -14.31
N PHE A 285 2.73 3.05 -15.13
CA PHE A 285 3.69 2.75 -16.18
C PHE A 285 3.51 3.63 -17.40
N SER A 286 4.52 3.68 -18.27
CA SER A 286 4.52 4.52 -19.46
C SER A 286 3.37 4.19 -20.40
N SER A 287 2.63 5.23 -20.80
CA SER A 287 1.47 5.16 -21.71
C SER A 287 1.76 4.39 -23.01
N LYS A 288 0.74 3.75 -23.58
CA LYS A 288 0.75 3.18 -24.93
C LYS A 288 0.69 4.24 -26.05
N SER A 289 0.78 5.54 -25.71
CA SER A 289 0.83 6.64 -26.67
C SER A 289 1.91 6.42 -27.74
N GLY A 290 1.57 6.70 -29.00
CA GLY A 290 2.44 6.43 -30.13
C GLY A 290 2.35 5.01 -30.70
N SER A 291 1.50 4.15 -30.14
CA SER A 291 1.19 2.85 -30.74
C SER A 291 0.64 2.98 -32.16
N ALA A 292 0.91 1.99 -33.00
CA ALA A 292 0.30 1.89 -34.32
C ALA A 292 -1.22 1.74 -34.19
N ALA A 293 -1.94 2.27 -35.17
CA ALA A 293 -3.40 2.16 -35.16
C ALA A 293 -3.85 0.70 -35.42
N ILE A 294 -4.89 0.26 -34.72
CA ILE A 294 -5.38 -1.13 -34.73
C ILE A 294 -5.71 -1.61 -36.14
N LEU A 295 -6.40 -0.80 -36.95
CA LEU A 295 -6.70 -1.12 -38.36
C LEU A 295 -5.74 -0.40 -39.33
N GLY A 296 -4.50 -0.19 -38.90
CA GLY A 296 -3.43 0.46 -39.65
C GLY A 296 -2.71 -0.44 -40.64
N VAL A 297 -1.53 -0.01 -41.09
CA VAL A 297 -0.74 -0.72 -42.13
C VAL A 297 -0.03 -1.97 -41.62
N GLU A 298 0.26 -2.05 -40.33
CA GLU A 298 0.96 -3.17 -39.70
C GLU A 298 -0.07 -4.19 -39.22
N GLN A 299 -0.11 -5.35 -39.87
CA GLN A 299 -1.13 -6.39 -39.71
C GLN A 299 -0.52 -7.80 -39.85
N PRO A 300 -1.05 -8.83 -39.18
CA PRO A 300 -2.16 -8.79 -38.20
C PRO A 300 -1.75 -8.10 -36.90
N PHE A 301 -2.55 -7.15 -36.40
CA PHE A 301 -2.21 -6.30 -35.25
C PHE A 301 -2.05 -7.11 -33.96
N GLU A 302 -2.88 -8.14 -33.78
CA GLU A 302 -2.91 -9.03 -32.62
C GLU A 302 -1.55 -9.74 -32.38
N ASP A 303 -0.85 -10.12 -33.44
CA ASP A 303 0.44 -10.82 -33.35
C ASP A 303 1.62 -9.88 -33.01
N LEU A 304 1.38 -8.55 -33.00
CA LEU A 304 2.41 -7.52 -32.92
C LEU A 304 2.45 -6.79 -31.57
N GLN A 305 1.69 -7.25 -30.57
CA GLN A 305 1.64 -6.59 -29.25
C GLN A 305 2.96 -6.68 -28.46
N GLU A 306 3.86 -7.59 -28.84
CA GLU A 306 5.22 -7.71 -28.29
C GLU A 306 6.29 -6.96 -29.12
N ASP A 307 5.90 -6.20 -30.15
CA ASP A 307 6.82 -5.37 -30.95
C ASP A 307 6.84 -3.92 -30.42
N PRO A 308 7.98 -3.40 -29.94
CA PRO A 308 8.06 -2.03 -29.41
C PRO A 308 7.89 -0.92 -30.46
N ASN A 309 7.94 -1.25 -31.76
CA ASN A 309 7.62 -0.29 -32.83
C ASN A 309 6.11 -0.17 -33.07
N ILE A 310 5.31 -1.13 -32.58
CA ILE A 310 3.86 -1.22 -32.76
C ILE A 310 3.15 -0.88 -31.47
N ASN A 311 3.56 -1.50 -30.37
CA ASN A 311 3.07 -1.23 -29.03
C ASN A 311 3.96 -0.16 -28.39
N GLY A 312 3.54 1.10 -28.50
CA GLY A 312 4.32 2.27 -28.09
C GLY A 312 4.80 2.15 -26.64
N SER A 313 6.07 2.49 -26.41
CA SER A 313 6.75 2.44 -25.10
C SER A 313 6.75 1.06 -24.43
N LEU A 314 6.56 -0.04 -25.17
CA LEU A 314 6.63 -1.40 -24.64
C LEU A 314 7.99 -1.69 -23.97
N ASP A 315 9.09 -1.28 -24.59
CA ASP A 315 10.44 -1.43 -24.07
C ASP A 315 10.62 -0.74 -22.71
N GLN A 316 10.08 0.47 -22.57
CA GLN A 316 10.05 1.22 -21.31
C GLN A 316 9.20 0.48 -20.26
N ARG A 317 8.01 0.01 -20.60
CA ARG A 317 7.16 -0.77 -19.68
C ARG A 317 7.80 -2.08 -19.24
N GLN A 318 8.50 -2.77 -20.14
CA GLN A 318 9.28 -3.97 -19.80
C GLN A 318 10.39 -3.65 -18.79
N ALA A 319 11.10 -2.53 -18.96
CA ALA A 319 12.13 -2.09 -18.01
C ALA A 319 11.54 -1.69 -16.65
N GLN A 320 10.40 -0.99 -16.64
CA GLN A 320 9.66 -0.63 -15.42
C GLN A 320 9.18 -1.88 -14.67
N ALA A 321 8.58 -2.85 -15.37
CA ALA A 321 8.18 -4.14 -14.81
C ALA A 321 9.37 -4.90 -14.22
N ALA A 322 10.52 -4.92 -14.90
CA ALA A 322 11.73 -5.57 -14.40
C ALA A 322 12.27 -4.93 -13.11
N ALA A 323 12.17 -3.61 -12.97
CA ALA A 323 12.57 -2.90 -11.75
C ALA A 323 11.65 -3.24 -10.56
N VAL A 324 10.33 -3.24 -10.79
CA VAL A 324 9.34 -3.66 -9.78
C VAL A 324 9.55 -5.12 -9.39
N ASN A 325 9.73 -6.02 -10.37
CA ASN A 325 10.01 -7.43 -10.12
C ASN A 325 11.30 -7.63 -9.31
N THR A 326 12.38 -6.91 -9.63
CA THR A 326 13.63 -6.95 -8.86
C THR A 326 13.40 -6.52 -7.41
N PHE A 327 12.64 -5.43 -7.19
CA PHE A 327 12.28 -4.99 -5.86
C PHE A 327 11.50 -6.06 -5.08
N VAL A 328 10.42 -6.61 -5.67
CA VAL A 328 9.59 -7.65 -5.04
C VAL A 328 10.39 -8.92 -4.77
N SER A 329 11.21 -9.37 -5.72
CA SER A 329 12.10 -10.53 -5.55
C SER A 329 13.05 -10.36 -4.36
N ASN A 330 13.66 -9.17 -4.21
CA ASN A 330 14.53 -8.88 -3.09
C ASN A 330 13.76 -8.85 -1.75
N LEU A 331 12.54 -8.30 -1.74
CA LEU A 331 11.67 -8.32 -0.56
C LEU A 331 11.36 -9.76 -0.14
N LEU A 332 10.88 -10.59 -1.08
CA LEU A 332 10.51 -11.99 -0.82
C LEU A 332 11.71 -12.87 -0.48
N SER A 333 12.92 -12.52 -0.94
CA SER A 333 14.14 -13.23 -0.53
C SER A 333 14.46 -13.09 0.96
N ASN A 334 14.04 -11.96 1.57
CA ASN A 334 14.21 -11.71 3.01
C ASN A 334 12.99 -12.17 3.82
N ALA A 335 11.79 -12.09 3.26
CA ALA A 335 10.53 -12.47 3.88
C ALA A 335 9.66 -13.26 2.88
N PRO A 336 9.83 -14.60 2.77
CA PRO A 336 9.16 -15.42 1.75
C PRO A 336 7.62 -15.40 1.81
N ASP A 337 7.06 -15.16 3.00
CA ASP A 337 5.61 -15.13 3.25
C ASP A 337 5.07 -13.68 3.36
N ALA A 338 5.83 -12.68 2.92
CA ALA A 338 5.37 -11.29 2.96
C ALA A 338 4.11 -11.10 2.10
N ASN A 339 3.14 -10.35 2.63
CA ASN A 339 1.96 -9.93 1.88
C ASN A 339 2.34 -8.77 0.96
N VAL A 340 2.50 -8.99 -0.34
CA VAL A 340 2.84 -7.93 -1.31
C VAL A 340 1.70 -7.75 -2.30
N VAL A 341 1.34 -6.50 -2.56
CA VAL A 341 0.33 -6.06 -3.52
C VAL A 341 0.98 -5.08 -4.51
N VAL A 342 1.07 -5.48 -5.78
CA VAL A 342 1.52 -4.62 -6.88
C VAL A 342 0.27 -4.20 -7.66
N LEU A 343 -0.05 -2.91 -7.65
CA LEU A 343 -1.27 -2.40 -8.25
C LEU A 343 -1.03 -1.07 -8.96
N GLY A 344 -1.95 -0.69 -9.85
CA GLY A 344 -1.86 0.56 -10.60
C GLY A 344 -2.28 0.44 -12.06
N ASP A 345 -2.25 1.57 -12.75
CA ASP A 345 -2.27 1.65 -14.21
C ASP A 345 -0.91 1.14 -14.75
N LEU A 346 -0.91 -0.08 -15.30
CA LEU A 346 0.28 -0.67 -15.91
C LEU A 346 0.37 -0.37 -17.41
N ASN A 347 -0.61 0.32 -17.98
CA ASN A 347 -0.69 0.69 -19.39
C ASN A 347 -0.46 -0.52 -20.32
N GLU A 348 -0.89 -1.71 -19.92
CA GLU A 348 -0.66 -2.92 -20.71
C GLU A 348 -1.66 -4.03 -20.41
N PHE A 349 -1.95 -4.84 -21.43
CA PHE A 349 -2.88 -5.96 -21.32
C PHE A 349 -2.33 -7.07 -20.44
N GLU A 350 -3.22 -7.84 -19.79
CA GLU A 350 -2.86 -8.91 -18.86
C GLU A 350 -2.04 -10.02 -19.52
N PHE A 351 -2.13 -10.15 -20.84
CA PHE A 351 -1.48 -11.18 -21.64
C PHE A 351 -0.20 -10.71 -22.37
N VAL A 352 0.29 -9.49 -22.11
CA VAL A 352 1.52 -8.94 -22.73
C VAL A 352 2.65 -8.84 -21.69
N SER A 353 3.89 -8.94 -22.16
CA SER A 353 5.07 -9.20 -21.33
C SER A 353 5.30 -8.28 -20.12
N PRO A 354 5.04 -6.96 -20.11
CA PRO A 354 5.15 -6.15 -18.89
C PRO A 354 4.33 -6.69 -17.72
N VAL A 355 3.08 -7.09 -17.96
CA VAL A 355 2.19 -7.63 -16.90
C VAL A 355 2.55 -9.09 -16.59
N LEU A 356 2.76 -9.92 -17.61
CA LEU A 356 3.16 -11.32 -17.41
C LEU A 356 4.47 -11.45 -16.61
N ASN A 357 5.42 -10.55 -16.83
CA ASN A 357 6.71 -10.56 -16.13
C ASN A 357 6.60 -10.18 -14.65
N LEU A 358 5.55 -9.47 -14.24
CA LEU A 358 5.30 -9.16 -12.82
C LEU A 358 4.87 -10.40 -12.03
N ALA A 359 4.45 -11.49 -12.67
CA ALA A 359 4.12 -12.75 -12.00
C ALA A 359 5.35 -13.59 -11.60
N ILE A 360 6.51 -13.35 -12.22
CA ILE A 360 7.77 -14.10 -12.01
C ILE A 360 8.19 -14.25 -10.52
N PRO A 361 8.13 -13.22 -9.65
CA PRO A 361 8.50 -13.36 -8.24
C PRO A 361 7.48 -14.14 -7.40
N GLY A 362 6.46 -14.76 -8.02
CA GLY A 362 5.39 -15.48 -7.32
C GLY A 362 4.18 -14.60 -6.99
N LEU A 363 3.91 -13.60 -7.84
CA LEU A 363 2.66 -12.84 -7.79
C LEU A 363 1.61 -13.47 -8.72
N THR A 364 0.36 -13.38 -8.33
CA THR A 364 -0.82 -13.75 -9.13
C THR A 364 -1.58 -12.48 -9.47
N ASN A 365 -1.87 -12.24 -10.75
CA ASN A 365 -2.77 -11.17 -11.17
C ASN A 365 -4.22 -11.57 -10.84
N LEU A 366 -4.88 -10.80 -9.97
CA LEU A 366 -6.25 -11.11 -9.58
C LEU A 366 -7.23 -10.93 -10.74
N ILE A 367 -6.92 -10.09 -11.73
CA ILE A 367 -7.76 -9.93 -12.93
C ILE A 367 -7.96 -11.25 -13.67
N ASP A 368 -6.99 -12.16 -13.62
CA ASP A 368 -7.12 -13.48 -14.25
C ASP A 368 -8.20 -14.37 -13.62
N THR A 369 -8.72 -13.99 -12.45
CA THR A 369 -9.86 -14.67 -11.82
C THR A 369 -11.22 -14.19 -12.35
N LEU A 370 -11.26 -13.04 -13.03
CA LEU A 370 -12.46 -12.53 -13.69
C LEU A 370 -12.75 -13.29 -14.99
N PRO A 371 -14.03 -13.46 -15.37
CA PRO A 371 -14.39 -13.88 -16.71
C PRO A 371 -13.81 -12.91 -17.75
N PRO A 372 -13.32 -13.38 -18.92
CA PRO A 372 -12.78 -12.49 -19.95
C PRO A 372 -13.70 -11.33 -20.37
N SER A 373 -15.03 -11.51 -20.27
CA SER A 373 -16.00 -10.47 -20.59
C SER A 373 -16.01 -9.28 -19.65
N GLU A 374 -15.43 -9.42 -18.45
CA GLU A 374 -15.39 -8.40 -17.39
C GLU A 374 -13.99 -7.78 -17.25
N ARG A 375 -13.02 -8.18 -18.09
CA ARG A 375 -11.63 -7.71 -18.02
C ARG A 375 -11.44 -6.43 -18.81
N TYR A 376 -11.92 -5.33 -18.26
CA TYR A 376 -11.63 -4.00 -18.78
C TYR A 376 -11.69 -2.94 -17.70
N SER A 377 -10.83 -1.94 -17.82
CA SER A 377 -10.80 -0.73 -17.01
C SER A 377 -10.73 0.54 -17.86
N PHE A 378 -10.55 0.41 -19.18
CA PHE A 378 -10.39 1.51 -20.13
C PHE A 378 -11.08 1.20 -21.46
N ILE A 379 -11.60 2.20 -22.18
CA ILE A 379 -12.10 2.03 -23.55
C ILE A 379 -11.37 2.98 -24.49
N PHE A 380 -10.67 2.42 -25.48
CA PHE A 380 -9.98 3.18 -26.52
C PHE A 380 -10.50 2.81 -27.90
N GLN A 381 -10.96 3.80 -28.66
CA GLN A 381 -11.50 3.63 -30.02
C GLN A 381 -12.55 2.51 -30.11
N GLY A 382 -13.41 2.39 -29.09
CA GLY A 382 -14.47 1.38 -29.02
C GLY A 382 -14.02 -0.02 -28.59
N ASN A 383 -12.74 -0.22 -28.26
CA ASN A 383 -12.24 -1.47 -27.69
C ASN A 383 -12.07 -1.34 -26.19
N ALA A 384 -12.64 -2.26 -25.42
CA ALA A 384 -12.46 -2.32 -23.98
C ALA A 384 -11.16 -3.06 -23.64
N GLN A 385 -10.38 -2.48 -22.73
CA GLN A 385 -9.00 -2.85 -22.45
C GLN A 385 -8.81 -2.98 -20.94
N GLN A 386 -8.18 -4.07 -20.50
CA GLN A 386 -7.65 -4.16 -19.14
C GLN A 386 -6.25 -3.56 -19.11
N ILE A 387 -6.07 -2.44 -18.41
CA ILE A 387 -4.74 -1.83 -18.24
C ILE A 387 -4.41 -1.47 -16.78
N ASP A 388 -5.42 -1.46 -15.91
CA ASP A 388 -5.25 -1.32 -14.46
C ASP A 388 -5.24 -2.71 -13.82
N HIS A 389 -4.28 -3.03 -12.95
CA HIS A 389 -4.14 -4.40 -12.42
C HIS A 389 -3.94 -4.41 -10.90
N ILE A 390 -4.25 -5.54 -10.28
CA ILE A 390 -3.90 -5.86 -8.90
C ILE A 390 -3.27 -7.26 -8.87
N LEU A 391 -1.96 -7.31 -8.66
CA LEU A 391 -1.20 -8.55 -8.48
C LEU A 391 -0.82 -8.73 -7.02
N VAL A 392 -0.98 -9.94 -6.49
CA VAL A 392 -0.73 -10.24 -5.07
C VAL A 392 0.17 -11.46 -4.90
N THR A 393 0.92 -11.53 -3.81
CA THR A 393 1.66 -12.75 -3.44
C THR A 393 0.71 -13.93 -3.28
N ASN A 394 1.18 -15.14 -3.62
CA ASN A 394 0.34 -16.34 -3.65
C ASN A 394 -0.38 -16.67 -2.34
N ASN A 395 0.18 -16.26 -1.19
CA ASN A 395 -0.46 -16.43 0.13
C ASN A 395 -1.71 -15.55 0.32
N LEU A 396 -1.88 -14.49 -0.46
CA LEU A 396 -3.06 -13.62 -0.45
C LEU A 396 -4.18 -14.07 -1.40
N VAL A 397 -3.91 -15.00 -2.32
CA VAL A 397 -4.87 -15.42 -3.36
C VAL A 397 -6.07 -16.17 -2.76
N SER A 398 -5.85 -16.93 -1.68
CA SER A 398 -6.92 -17.72 -1.08
C SER A 398 -7.95 -16.81 -0.41
N GLY A 399 -9.17 -16.80 -0.94
CA GLY A 399 -10.25 -15.94 -0.46
C GLY A 399 -10.18 -14.50 -0.98
N ALA A 400 -9.21 -14.17 -1.85
CA ALA A 400 -9.22 -12.91 -2.55
C ALA A 400 -10.40 -12.84 -3.54
N GLN A 401 -10.97 -11.66 -3.66
CA GLN A 401 -11.96 -11.31 -4.67
C GLN A 401 -11.52 -10.03 -5.35
N VAL A 402 -11.89 -9.87 -6.62
CA VAL A 402 -11.60 -8.65 -7.40
C VAL A 402 -12.84 -8.25 -8.19
N ASP A 403 -12.96 -6.96 -8.46
CA ASP A 403 -14.07 -6.34 -9.18
C ASP A 403 -13.53 -5.14 -9.98
N ASN A 404 -13.80 -5.11 -11.29
CA ASN A 404 -13.64 -3.90 -12.10
C ASN A 404 -14.96 -3.15 -11.98
N VAL A 405 -14.99 -2.02 -11.28
CA VAL A 405 -16.27 -1.37 -10.94
C VAL A 405 -16.62 -0.36 -12.03
N HIS A 406 -17.56 -0.71 -12.91
CA HIS A 406 -17.84 0.07 -14.11
C HIS A 406 -18.68 1.33 -13.82
N VAL A 407 -18.00 2.46 -13.63
CA VAL A 407 -18.61 3.74 -13.21
C VAL A 407 -18.29 4.91 -14.15
N ASN A 408 -17.32 4.73 -15.05
CA ASN A 408 -16.77 5.78 -15.91
C ASN A 408 -16.83 5.43 -17.40
N VAL A 409 -16.10 4.39 -17.83
CA VAL A 409 -15.68 4.26 -19.24
C VAL A 409 -16.83 4.02 -20.23
N GLU A 410 -17.97 3.55 -19.72
CA GLU A 410 -19.17 3.24 -20.50
C GLU A 410 -20.13 4.43 -20.67
N PHE A 411 -19.83 5.54 -20.00
CA PHE A 411 -20.66 6.73 -20.00
C PHE A 411 -20.07 7.82 -20.89
N VAL A 412 -20.93 8.73 -21.37
CA VAL A 412 -20.53 9.88 -22.21
C VAL A 412 -19.32 10.58 -21.62
N ASN A 413 -18.31 10.84 -22.46
CA ASN A 413 -17.13 11.60 -22.07
C ASN A 413 -17.45 13.10 -22.06
N ASN A 414 -17.86 13.60 -20.90
CA ASN A 414 -18.11 15.00 -20.62
C ASN A 414 -17.66 15.33 -19.18
N ASP A 415 -17.82 16.60 -18.80
CA ASP A 415 -17.41 17.16 -17.51
C ASP A 415 -18.02 16.43 -16.28
N GLN A 416 -19.08 15.63 -16.47
CA GLN A 416 -19.69 14.84 -15.39
C GLN A 416 -19.03 13.49 -15.16
N ARG A 417 -18.19 13.02 -16.10
CA ARG A 417 -17.47 11.76 -16.01
C ARG A 417 -16.22 11.94 -15.13
N ALA A 418 -16.06 11.07 -14.13
CA ALA A 418 -15.05 11.26 -13.10
C ALA A 418 -13.62 10.95 -13.59
N SER A 419 -13.48 10.00 -14.51
CA SER A 419 -12.20 9.58 -15.09
C SER A 419 -12.45 8.90 -16.44
N ASP A 420 -11.42 8.73 -17.24
CA ASP A 420 -11.42 7.84 -18.41
C ASP A 420 -11.09 6.39 -18.07
N HIS A 421 -10.78 6.09 -16.80
CA HIS A 421 -10.59 4.74 -16.26
C HIS A 421 -11.71 4.34 -15.28
N ASP A 422 -12.04 3.06 -15.25
CA ASP A 422 -12.78 2.45 -14.15
C ASP A 422 -11.81 2.01 -13.04
N PRO A 423 -12.16 2.22 -11.76
CA PRO A 423 -11.40 1.70 -10.64
C PRO A 423 -11.45 0.16 -10.56
N VAL A 424 -10.34 -0.44 -10.14
CA VAL A 424 -10.25 -1.87 -9.82
C VAL A 424 -10.17 -2.03 -8.31
N LEU A 425 -11.00 -2.92 -7.75
CA LEU A 425 -11.14 -3.17 -6.32
C LEU A 425 -10.83 -4.62 -5.99
N ALA A 426 -10.02 -4.86 -4.96
CA ALA A 426 -9.78 -6.19 -4.43
C ALA A 426 -10.12 -6.27 -2.94
N SER A 427 -10.74 -7.38 -2.53
CA SER A 427 -10.92 -7.76 -1.13
C SER A 427 -9.96 -8.89 -0.80
N LEU A 428 -9.04 -8.67 0.13
CA LEU A 428 -8.04 -9.65 0.56
C LEU A 428 -8.41 -10.21 1.93
N ASN A 429 -8.43 -11.54 2.06
CA ASN A 429 -8.73 -12.20 3.33
C ASN A 429 -7.47 -12.28 4.21
N LEU A 430 -7.40 -11.37 5.18
CA LEU A 430 -6.33 -11.22 6.17
C LEU A 430 -6.94 -11.25 7.57
N PRO A 431 -7.36 -12.42 8.08
CA PRO A 431 -7.92 -12.52 9.42
C PRO A 431 -6.88 -12.09 10.48
N PRO A 432 -7.31 -11.61 11.65
CA PRO A 432 -6.41 -11.44 12.79
C PRO A 432 -5.55 -12.68 12.99
N VAL A 433 -4.23 -12.48 13.13
CA VAL A 433 -3.35 -13.59 13.54
C VAL A 433 -3.94 -14.17 14.83
N SER A 434 -4.28 -15.46 14.81
CA SER A 434 -5.13 -16.05 15.84
C SER A 434 -4.54 -15.86 17.24
N GLY A 435 -5.24 -15.12 18.10
CA GLY A 435 -4.86 -14.86 19.49
C GLY A 435 -4.65 -13.37 19.84
N GLY A 436 -4.47 -12.48 18.85
CA GLY A 436 -4.06 -11.09 19.09
C GLY A 436 -2.71 -11.00 19.82
N PRO A 437 -2.17 -9.80 20.09
CA PRO A 437 -1.01 -9.67 20.98
C PRO A 437 -1.27 -10.37 22.32
N THR A 438 -0.29 -11.13 22.81
CA THR A 438 -0.38 -11.82 24.09
C THR A 438 -0.37 -10.80 25.23
N ASP A 439 -1.40 -10.82 26.08
CA ASP A 439 -1.43 -10.07 27.34
C ASP A 439 -0.43 -10.69 28.31
N LEU A 440 0.59 -9.92 28.70
CA LEU A 440 1.67 -10.37 29.57
C LEU A 440 1.39 -10.01 31.03
N ASN A 441 1.79 -10.90 31.94
CA ASN A 441 1.69 -10.73 33.38
C ASN A 441 3.07 -10.52 34.01
N VAL A 442 3.08 -10.08 35.28
CA VAL A 442 4.31 -10.01 36.08
C VAL A 442 4.97 -11.39 36.12
N GLY A 443 6.25 -11.43 35.76
CA GLY A 443 7.05 -12.67 35.70
C GLY A 443 7.04 -13.39 34.36
N ASP A 444 6.25 -12.97 33.37
CA ASP A 444 6.28 -13.55 32.01
C ASP A 444 7.52 -13.12 31.20
N VAL A 445 8.25 -12.11 31.69
CA VAL A 445 9.48 -11.59 31.09
C VAL A 445 10.56 -11.51 32.18
N GLN A 446 11.80 -11.82 31.84
CA GLN A 446 12.92 -11.71 32.78
C GLN A 446 14.21 -11.27 32.10
N ILE A 447 14.94 -10.34 32.71
CA ILE A 447 16.25 -9.90 32.23
C ILE A 447 17.33 -10.90 32.67
N LEU A 448 18.13 -11.35 31.71
CA LEU A 448 19.18 -12.37 31.86
C LEU A 448 20.60 -11.82 31.74
N GLY A 449 20.74 -10.57 31.34
CA GLY A 449 22.03 -9.91 31.31
C GLY A 449 21.95 -8.47 30.90
N TYR A 450 22.97 -7.73 31.27
CA TYR A 450 23.10 -6.30 31.04
C TYR A 450 24.57 -5.93 30.83
N ARG A 451 24.78 -4.88 30.05
CA ARG A 451 26.07 -4.23 29.85
C ARG A 451 25.84 -2.73 29.84
N SER A 452 26.38 -2.00 30.81
CA SER A 452 26.24 -0.53 30.86
C SER A 452 27.47 0.22 30.35
N GLU A 453 28.56 -0.48 30.06
CA GLU A 453 29.76 0.10 29.40
C GLU A 453 29.63 0.13 27.87
N GLY A 454 30.03 1.25 27.27
CA GLY A 454 29.98 1.46 25.83
C GLY A 454 28.54 1.62 25.32
N GLN A 455 28.12 0.77 24.37
CA GLN A 455 26.72 0.69 23.95
C GLN A 455 25.95 -0.16 24.95
N SER A 456 24.93 0.40 25.59
CA SER A 456 24.06 -0.31 26.52
C SER A 456 23.39 -1.51 25.84
N LEU A 457 23.55 -2.69 26.43
CA LEU A 457 22.91 -3.93 25.98
C LEU A 457 22.15 -4.55 27.14
N PHE A 458 21.08 -5.26 26.80
CA PHE A 458 20.48 -6.20 27.72
C PHE A 458 19.87 -7.38 26.96
N ALA A 459 19.66 -8.48 27.68
CA ALA A 459 19.00 -9.66 27.16
C ALA A 459 17.85 -10.03 28.08
N PHE A 460 16.74 -10.47 27.51
CA PHE A 460 15.59 -10.97 28.28
C PHE A 460 15.08 -12.29 27.70
N VAL A 461 14.34 -13.03 28.52
CA VAL A 461 13.65 -14.27 28.14
C VAL A 461 12.16 -14.11 28.33
N LEU A 462 11.41 -14.79 27.46
CA LEU A 462 9.95 -14.94 27.54
C LEU A 462 9.63 -16.25 28.28
N TRP A 463 8.80 -16.21 29.30
CA TRP A 463 8.38 -17.40 30.06
C TRP A 463 7.01 -17.92 29.68
N THR A 464 6.36 -17.25 28.74
CA THR A 464 5.08 -17.64 28.14
C THR A 464 5.20 -17.56 26.63
N ASP A 465 4.38 -18.33 25.92
CA ASP A 465 4.27 -18.20 24.47
C ASP A 465 3.75 -16.79 24.15
N VAL A 466 4.37 -16.13 23.17
CA VAL A 466 3.90 -14.83 22.69
C VAL A 466 3.53 -14.92 21.22
N THR A 467 2.42 -14.29 20.88
CA THR A 467 1.92 -14.17 19.51
C THR A 467 2.55 -12.97 18.80
N ALA A 468 2.57 -12.99 17.47
CA ALA A 468 2.96 -11.83 16.67
C ALA A 468 2.14 -10.58 17.07
N GLY A 469 2.81 -9.42 17.12
CA GLY A 469 2.24 -8.15 17.58
C GLY A 469 2.40 -7.88 19.08
N THR A 470 2.77 -8.88 19.89
CA THR A 470 3.07 -8.69 21.33
C THR A 470 4.21 -7.70 21.51
N SER A 471 3.97 -6.60 22.23
CA SER A 471 4.95 -5.53 22.45
C SER A 471 5.35 -5.41 23.92
N ILE A 472 6.65 -5.24 24.17
CA ILE A 472 7.24 -5.02 25.49
C ILE A 472 8.11 -3.76 25.42
N SER A 473 7.83 -2.81 26.30
CA SER A 473 8.59 -1.57 26.44
C SER A 473 9.55 -1.62 27.63
N PHE A 474 10.68 -0.94 27.50
CA PHE A 474 11.76 -0.90 28.46
C PHE A 474 12.17 0.54 28.77
N THR A 475 12.38 0.83 30.05
CA THR A 475 12.85 2.13 30.54
C THR A 475 13.78 1.97 31.73
N ASP A 476 14.72 2.89 31.85
CA ASP A 476 15.60 3.10 32.99
C ASP A 476 15.06 4.15 33.98
N ASP A 477 13.82 4.64 33.79
CA ASP A 477 13.26 5.64 34.70
C ASP A 477 12.99 5.05 36.10
N SER A 478 13.71 5.56 37.09
CA SER A 478 13.60 5.16 38.49
C SER A 478 12.19 5.34 39.07
N ILE A 479 11.83 4.51 40.04
CA ILE A 479 10.58 4.61 40.79
C ILE A 479 10.84 5.33 42.12
N THR A 480 9.97 6.27 42.44
CA THR A 480 10.05 7.08 43.66
C THR A 480 9.45 6.36 44.87
N SER A 481 9.63 6.92 46.07
CA SER A 481 9.02 6.39 47.30
C SER A 481 7.49 6.38 47.29
N THR A 482 6.86 7.06 46.33
CA THR A 482 5.40 7.06 46.14
C THR A 482 4.89 5.95 45.25
N GLY A 483 5.78 5.17 44.63
CA GLY A 483 5.43 4.12 43.66
C GLY A 483 5.30 4.62 42.22
N GLU A 484 5.40 5.93 41.99
CA GLU A 484 5.36 6.54 40.66
C GLU A 484 6.74 6.61 40.01
N PHE A 485 6.77 6.57 38.68
CA PHE A 485 7.95 6.88 37.88
C PHE A 485 8.45 8.30 38.18
N ARG A 486 9.77 8.49 38.31
CA ARG A 486 10.39 9.77 38.67
C ARG A 486 10.07 10.86 37.66
N ASN A 487 9.92 10.54 36.38
CA ASN A 487 9.52 11.50 35.35
C ASN A 487 8.02 11.44 34.97
N GLY A 488 7.18 10.80 35.79
CA GLY A 488 5.75 10.66 35.55
C GLY A 488 5.41 9.73 34.38
N THR A 489 4.22 9.90 33.80
CA THR A 489 3.70 9.06 32.70
C THR A 489 4.13 9.56 31.31
N GLN A 490 4.75 10.74 31.23
CA GLN A 490 5.28 11.28 29.98
C GLN A 490 6.69 10.74 29.71
N PHE A 491 7.09 10.77 28.44
CA PHE A 491 8.45 10.48 28.00
C PHE A 491 9.17 11.81 27.73
N PRO A 492 9.93 12.38 28.69
CA PRO A 492 10.70 13.58 28.43
C PRO A 492 11.73 13.33 27.32
N PRO A 493 12.15 14.37 26.55
CA PRO A 493 13.14 14.23 25.48
C PRO A 493 14.52 13.66 25.89
N ASN A 494 14.77 13.54 27.20
CA ASN A 494 16.04 13.13 27.78
C ASN A 494 15.94 11.75 28.49
N GLU A 495 14.78 11.09 28.45
CA GLU A 495 14.59 9.73 28.97
C GLU A 495 14.48 8.75 27.81
N THR A 496 15.04 7.56 28.00
CA THR A 496 15.19 6.59 26.92
C THR A 496 14.12 5.49 27.02
N LEU A 497 13.34 5.34 25.94
CA LEU A 497 12.32 4.32 25.80
C LEU A 497 12.69 3.43 24.63
N LEU A 498 12.65 2.12 24.85
CA LEU A 498 12.79 1.12 23.81
C LEU A 498 11.57 0.20 23.83
N THR A 499 10.96 -0.05 22.68
CA THR A 499 9.88 -1.03 22.54
C THR A 499 10.31 -2.13 21.58
N TRP A 500 10.21 -3.38 22.03
CA TRP A 500 10.35 -4.57 21.20
C TRP A 500 8.95 -5.13 20.89
N THR A 501 8.72 -5.52 19.64
CA THR A 501 7.44 -6.10 19.17
C THR A 501 7.72 -7.41 18.43
N ALA A 502 7.07 -8.51 18.83
CA ALA A 502 7.18 -9.79 18.14
C ALA A 502 6.64 -9.68 16.70
N THR A 503 7.40 -10.11 15.69
CA THR A 503 6.97 -10.15 14.28
C THR A 503 6.44 -11.52 13.86
N THR A 504 6.67 -12.55 14.68
CA THR A 504 6.12 -13.90 14.55
C THR A 504 5.71 -14.42 15.93
N ASP A 505 5.00 -15.54 15.97
CA ASP A 505 4.78 -16.26 17.23
C ASP A 505 6.13 -16.81 17.74
N LEU A 506 6.36 -16.70 19.05
CA LEU A 506 7.58 -17.14 19.73
C LEU A 506 7.21 -18.00 20.96
N PRO A 507 7.84 -19.17 21.14
CA PRO A 507 7.55 -20.03 22.27
C PRO A 507 8.17 -19.50 23.57
N ALA A 508 7.64 -19.96 24.70
CA ALA A 508 8.28 -19.81 26.00
C ALA A 508 9.72 -20.36 25.96
N GLY A 509 10.66 -19.62 26.55
CA GLY A 509 12.09 -19.90 26.57
C GLY A 509 12.91 -19.14 25.54
N THR A 510 12.27 -18.42 24.59
CA THR A 510 12.98 -17.58 23.62
C THR A 510 13.73 -16.43 24.30
N VAL A 511 14.98 -16.22 23.88
CA VAL A 511 15.89 -15.21 24.43
C VAL A 511 16.15 -14.11 23.41
N VAL A 512 15.82 -12.89 23.79
CA VAL A 512 15.95 -11.68 22.98
C VAL A 512 17.15 -10.88 23.46
N VAL A 513 18.02 -10.46 22.53
CA VAL A 513 19.19 -9.62 22.81
C VAL A 513 19.02 -8.27 22.13
N ILE A 514 19.04 -7.21 22.94
CA ILE A 514 18.93 -5.81 22.51
C ILE A 514 20.32 -5.17 22.44
N ASN A 515 20.65 -4.59 21.27
CA ASN A 515 21.93 -3.93 20.99
C ASN A 515 21.76 -2.43 20.70
N GLY A 516 21.55 -1.62 21.74
CA GLY A 516 21.14 -0.22 21.60
C GLY A 516 19.82 -0.09 20.84
N SER A 517 19.84 0.47 19.62
CA SER A 517 18.66 0.62 18.75
C SER A 517 18.49 -0.51 17.71
N THR A 518 19.36 -1.52 17.71
CA THR A 518 19.30 -2.64 16.75
C THR A 518 19.26 -3.99 17.47
N ARG A 519 18.81 -5.02 16.75
CA ARG A 519 18.61 -6.37 17.27
C ARG A 519 19.78 -7.29 16.91
N ALA A 520 19.99 -8.35 17.69
CA ALA A 520 21.01 -9.36 17.37
C ALA A 520 20.46 -10.71 16.87
N THR A 521 19.35 -11.30 17.38
CA THR A 521 19.15 -12.78 17.21
C THR A 521 17.75 -13.45 17.11
N ASP A 522 16.58 -12.82 17.20
CA ASP A 522 15.23 -13.48 17.17
C ASP A 522 14.26 -13.12 16.00
N ALA A 523 12.94 -12.93 16.23
CA ALA A 523 11.92 -12.53 15.23
C ALA A 523 11.00 -11.41 15.76
N GLY A 524 11.57 -10.33 16.29
CA GLY A 524 10.87 -9.08 16.61
C GLY A 524 11.51 -7.81 16.03
N GLN A 525 10.77 -6.69 16.07
CA GLN A 525 11.16 -5.34 15.66
C GLN A 525 11.41 -4.44 16.88
N VAL A 526 12.39 -3.53 16.80
CA VAL A 526 12.70 -2.57 17.88
C VAL A 526 12.42 -1.14 17.41
N THR A 527 11.75 -0.36 18.25
CA THR A 527 11.58 1.10 18.10
C THR A 527 12.11 1.83 19.33
N GLY A 528 12.61 3.05 19.13
CA GLY A 528 13.25 3.82 20.20
C GLY A 528 14.68 3.37 20.53
N ILE A 529 15.17 3.76 21.70
CA ILE A 529 16.52 3.47 22.16
C ILE A 529 16.55 3.45 23.69
N LEU A 530 17.35 2.56 24.27
CA LEU A 530 17.70 2.53 25.70
C LEU A 530 19.23 2.51 25.79
N ASN A 531 19.87 3.69 25.73
CA ASN A 531 21.34 3.83 25.67
C ASN A 531 21.95 4.61 26.84
N ALA A 532 21.20 4.78 27.93
CA ALA A 532 21.58 5.61 29.06
C ALA A 532 21.93 4.82 30.34
N LEU A 533 22.06 3.49 30.26
CA LEU A 533 22.39 2.67 31.43
C LEU A 533 23.72 3.12 32.06
N SER A 534 23.67 3.51 33.33
CA SER A 534 24.84 4.05 34.04
C SER A 534 25.81 2.95 34.51
N PRO A 535 27.13 3.07 34.26
CA PRO A 535 28.14 2.20 34.87
C PRO A 535 28.21 2.27 36.40
N ASP A 536 27.75 3.37 37.00
CA ASP A 536 27.70 3.55 38.46
C ASP A 536 26.50 2.84 39.11
N GLY A 537 25.68 2.15 38.31
CA GLY A 537 24.50 1.38 38.71
C GLY A 537 23.19 1.98 38.20
N ASP A 538 22.20 1.12 37.89
CA ASP A 538 20.92 1.52 37.31
C ASP A 538 19.81 0.46 37.50
N GLN A 539 18.63 0.75 36.97
CA GLN A 539 17.49 -0.15 36.87
C GLN A 539 16.98 -0.27 35.43
N ILE A 540 16.32 -1.38 35.12
CA ILE A 540 15.57 -1.58 33.88
C ILE A 540 14.19 -2.13 34.26
N PHE A 541 13.14 -1.45 33.81
CA PHE A 541 11.77 -1.90 33.95
C PHE A 541 11.20 -2.31 32.61
N ALA A 542 10.63 -3.52 32.54
CA ALA A 542 9.83 -3.99 31.42
C ALA A 542 8.34 -3.74 31.72
N PHE A 543 7.57 -3.27 30.73
CA PHE A 543 6.12 -3.03 30.84
C PHE A 543 5.41 -3.24 29.51
N GLN A 544 4.10 -3.47 29.54
CA GLN A 544 3.26 -3.59 28.35
C GLN A 544 2.22 -2.47 28.31
N GLY A 545 2.08 -1.78 27.18
CA GLY A 545 1.15 -0.66 27.02
C GLY A 545 1.71 0.66 27.54
N ALA A 546 0.89 1.45 28.24
CA ALA A 546 1.28 2.79 28.71
C ALA A 546 2.35 2.74 29.83
N LYS A 547 3.25 3.74 29.88
CA LYS A 547 4.20 3.92 30.99
C LYS A 547 3.45 4.31 32.27
N ASP A 548 3.04 3.27 32.99
CA ASP A 548 2.28 3.33 34.23
C ASP A 548 2.83 2.25 35.17
N PRO A 549 3.08 2.54 36.47
CA PRO A 549 3.50 1.53 37.43
C PRO A 549 2.58 0.30 37.51
N THR A 550 1.31 0.38 37.09
CA THR A 550 0.39 -0.78 37.07
C THR A 550 0.63 -1.75 35.91
N ASN A 551 1.38 -1.33 34.89
CA ASN A 551 1.62 -2.08 33.66
C ASN A 551 2.98 -2.79 33.64
N LEU A 552 3.72 -2.74 34.75
CA LEU A 552 5.03 -3.34 34.89
C LEU A 552 4.95 -4.87 34.82
N LEU A 553 5.87 -5.48 34.08
CA LEU A 553 6.04 -6.92 33.91
C LEU A 553 7.22 -7.46 34.72
N PHE A 554 8.32 -6.70 34.77
CA PHE A 554 9.55 -7.14 35.42
C PHE A 554 10.46 -5.95 35.77
N GLY A 555 11.23 -6.09 36.86
CA GLY A 555 12.24 -5.10 37.27
C GLY A 555 13.61 -5.74 37.47
N PHE A 556 14.64 -5.12 36.91
CA PHE A 556 16.03 -5.53 37.11
C PHE A 556 16.84 -4.37 37.68
N ASN A 557 17.49 -4.57 38.82
CA ASN A 557 18.35 -3.56 39.43
C ASN A 557 19.79 -4.04 39.53
N PHE A 558 20.71 -3.20 39.06
CA PHE A 558 22.15 -3.35 39.28
C PHE A 558 22.76 -2.12 39.96
N GLY A 559 21.91 -1.24 40.49
CA GLY A 559 22.28 -0.10 41.33
C GLY A 559 23.01 -0.51 42.62
N ASN A 560 24.07 0.21 42.96
CA ASN A 560 24.89 -0.04 44.16
C ASN A 560 24.05 -0.06 45.45
N GLY A 561 24.03 -1.21 46.13
CA GLY A 561 23.31 -1.38 47.40
C GLY A 561 21.87 -1.88 47.26
N GLY A 562 21.43 -2.17 46.03
CA GLY A 562 20.14 -2.76 45.74
C GLY A 562 18.99 -1.77 45.64
N TRP A 563 17.76 -2.27 45.64
CA TRP A 563 16.57 -1.43 45.68
C TRP A 563 16.54 -0.59 46.96
N ILE A 564 16.41 0.74 46.84
CA ILE A 564 16.41 1.61 48.02
C ILE A 564 15.09 1.50 48.80
N THR A 565 15.19 1.55 50.13
CA THR A 565 14.04 1.54 51.05
C THR A 565 13.88 2.87 51.79
N THR A 566 14.89 3.73 51.73
CA THR A 566 14.90 5.10 52.27
C THR A 566 15.75 5.98 51.36
N GLY A 567 15.53 7.31 51.40
CA GLY A 567 16.27 8.26 50.57
C GLY A 567 15.49 8.72 49.35
N THR A 568 16.19 9.31 48.37
CA THR A 568 15.58 9.91 47.17
C THR A 568 15.99 9.12 45.94
N ALA A 569 15.00 8.65 45.17
CA ALA A 569 15.24 8.01 43.88
C ALA A 569 15.87 9.02 42.91
N ASN A 570 16.81 8.54 42.10
CA ASN A 570 17.54 9.35 41.12
C ASN A 570 17.90 8.47 39.91
N GLN A 571 18.78 8.97 39.04
CA GLN A 571 19.18 8.26 37.82
C GLN A 571 19.81 6.88 38.05
N THR A 572 20.36 6.60 39.25
CA THR A 572 21.05 5.34 39.57
C THR A 572 20.44 4.59 40.75
N LEU A 573 19.38 5.14 41.36
CA LEU A 573 18.74 4.60 42.56
C LEU A 573 17.22 4.58 42.39
N SER A 574 16.62 3.39 42.52
CA SER A 574 15.18 3.19 42.42
C SER A 574 14.62 2.43 43.61
N TYR A 575 13.37 2.75 43.98
CA TYR A 575 12.55 1.87 44.82
C TYR A 575 12.05 0.68 43.98
N LEU A 576 11.74 -0.45 44.64
CA LEU A 576 11.04 -1.57 44.00
C LEU A 576 9.52 -1.28 43.99
N PRO A 577 8.86 -1.25 42.82
CA PRO A 577 7.41 -1.16 42.73
C PRO A 577 6.70 -2.28 43.46
N SER A 578 5.60 -1.98 44.15
CA SER A 578 4.86 -2.98 44.93
C SER A 578 4.32 -4.14 44.09
N ILE A 579 3.95 -3.88 42.83
CA ILE A 579 3.46 -4.89 41.89
C ILE A 579 4.54 -5.92 41.52
N LEU A 580 5.82 -5.52 41.60
CA LEU A 580 6.98 -6.36 41.32
C LEU A 580 7.57 -7.01 42.57
N ASN A 581 7.05 -6.69 43.76
CA ASN A 581 7.42 -7.33 45.02
C ASN A 581 6.68 -8.66 45.22
N VAL A 582 6.81 -9.53 44.22
CA VAL A 582 6.26 -10.88 44.15
C VAL A 582 7.36 -11.82 43.67
N THR A 583 7.16 -13.13 43.81
CA THR A 583 8.01 -14.13 43.17
C THR A 583 8.06 -13.85 41.66
N ASP A 584 9.23 -13.97 41.03
CA ASP A 584 9.49 -13.71 39.60
C ASP A 584 9.34 -12.25 39.13
N GLY A 585 8.93 -11.32 40.01
CA GLY A 585 8.70 -9.92 39.61
C GLY A 585 9.98 -9.08 39.46
N ASN A 586 11.10 -9.49 40.07
CA ASN A 586 12.34 -8.72 39.98
C ASN A 586 13.62 -9.55 40.25
N ILE A 587 14.75 -9.00 39.79
CA ILE A 587 16.09 -9.38 40.23
C ILE A 587 16.84 -8.14 40.74
N ASP A 588 17.49 -8.29 41.91
CA ASP A 588 18.38 -7.29 42.51
C ASP A 588 19.84 -7.76 42.46
N ALA A 589 20.49 -7.54 41.32
CA ALA A 589 21.91 -7.84 41.13
C ALA A 589 22.81 -6.88 41.93
N GLY A 590 22.38 -5.64 42.13
CA GLY A 590 23.11 -4.60 42.86
C GLY A 590 23.29 -4.89 44.36
N ALA A 591 22.47 -5.78 44.91
CA ALA A 591 22.60 -6.28 46.28
C ALA A 591 23.72 -7.33 46.46
N VAL A 592 24.22 -7.93 45.38
CA VAL A 592 25.21 -9.03 45.42
C VAL A 592 26.49 -8.75 44.64
N SER A 593 26.46 -7.81 43.69
CA SER A 593 27.60 -7.40 42.87
C SER A 593 27.56 -5.89 42.64
N LEU A 594 28.74 -5.28 42.56
CA LEU A 594 28.91 -3.85 42.23
C LEU A 594 29.43 -3.67 40.79
N GLU A 595 29.37 -4.72 39.98
CA GLU A 595 29.88 -4.70 38.62
C GLU A 595 28.83 -4.13 37.65
N ASN A 596 29.32 -3.34 36.70
CA ASN A 596 28.56 -2.67 35.64
C ASN A 596 28.11 -3.61 34.52
N ASN A 597 28.55 -4.87 34.52
CA ASN A 597 28.09 -5.89 33.57
C ASN A 597 27.81 -7.21 34.30
N GLY A 598 26.73 -7.87 33.90
CA GLY A 598 26.34 -9.15 34.47
C GLY A 598 25.50 -9.98 33.53
N GLN A 599 25.60 -11.30 33.63
CA GLN A 599 24.86 -12.21 32.77
C GLN A 599 24.68 -13.61 33.37
N TYR A 600 23.51 -14.20 33.14
CA TYR A 600 23.25 -15.61 33.36
C TYR A 600 24.07 -16.50 32.40
N ILE A 601 24.76 -17.48 32.98
CA ILE A 601 25.61 -18.48 32.32
C ILE A 601 25.26 -19.91 32.75
N GLY A 602 24.16 -20.10 33.49
CA GLY A 602 23.71 -21.40 33.96
C GLY A 602 23.14 -22.28 32.84
N SER A 603 22.65 -23.47 33.22
CA SER A 603 22.06 -24.38 32.23
C SER A 603 20.78 -23.79 31.64
N ARG A 604 20.66 -23.85 30.32
CA ARG A 604 19.44 -23.49 29.55
C ARG A 604 18.71 -24.72 29.01
N SER A 605 19.04 -25.88 29.57
CA SER A 605 18.47 -27.18 29.21
C SER A 605 18.25 -28.02 30.48
N ASN A 606 17.52 -29.12 30.34
CA ASN A 606 17.27 -30.12 31.39
C ASN A 606 16.39 -29.66 32.56
N GLN A 607 15.57 -28.62 32.37
CA GLN A 607 14.39 -28.39 33.20
C GLN A 607 13.14 -28.68 32.37
N THR A 608 12.04 -29.01 33.04
CA THR A 608 10.76 -29.39 32.39
C THR A 608 9.63 -28.42 32.75
N THR A 609 9.95 -27.31 33.41
CA THR A 609 9.01 -26.32 33.94
C THR A 609 9.68 -24.95 34.00
N VAL A 610 8.91 -23.88 33.76
CA VAL A 610 9.33 -22.48 33.92
C VAL A 610 9.93 -22.22 35.30
N ASP A 611 9.25 -22.59 36.38
CA ASP A 611 9.74 -22.44 37.77
C ASP A 611 11.11 -23.10 37.99
N GLY A 612 11.33 -24.25 37.34
CA GLY A 612 12.60 -24.98 37.40
C GLY A 612 13.75 -24.23 36.73
N TYR A 613 13.48 -23.52 35.62
CA TYR A 613 14.45 -22.63 34.99
C TYR A 613 14.67 -21.35 35.81
N GLN A 614 13.60 -20.69 36.26
CA GLN A 614 13.66 -19.47 37.08
C GLN A 614 14.44 -19.68 38.37
N ALA A 615 14.28 -20.83 39.05
CA ALA A 615 15.04 -21.19 40.25
C ALA A 615 16.55 -21.37 40.01
N GLN A 616 17.00 -21.55 38.77
CA GLN A 616 18.43 -21.51 38.44
C GLN A 616 18.95 -20.09 38.25
N ILE A 617 18.08 -19.15 37.89
CA ILE A 617 18.46 -17.76 37.59
C ILE A 617 18.55 -16.96 38.89
N TYR A 618 17.58 -17.11 39.78
CA TYR A 618 17.53 -16.33 41.03
C TYR A 618 16.95 -17.15 42.20
N THR A 619 17.10 -16.65 43.42
CA THR A 619 16.46 -17.20 44.62
C THR A 619 15.99 -16.05 45.50
N GLY A 620 14.69 -16.01 45.82
CA GLY A 620 14.08 -14.83 46.43
C GLY A 620 13.97 -13.70 45.39
N ASN A 621 14.91 -12.77 45.40
CA ASN A 621 15.09 -11.77 44.34
C ASN A 621 16.58 -11.59 43.98
N LEU A 622 17.47 -12.43 44.52
CA LEU A 622 18.89 -12.32 44.30
C LEU A 622 19.34 -13.30 43.21
N PRO A 623 20.29 -12.92 42.34
CA PRO A 623 20.90 -13.84 41.38
C PRO A 623 21.48 -15.08 42.07
N VAL A 624 21.32 -16.26 41.47
CA VAL A 624 22.05 -17.47 41.90
C VAL A 624 23.50 -17.34 41.43
N LEU A 625 24.39 -16.90 42.33
CA LEU A 625 25.77 -16.51 41.97
C LEU A 625 26.58 -17.60 41.25
N SER A 626 26.30 -18.88 41.45
CA SER A 626 26.99 -19.95 40.70
C SER A 626 26.64 -20.00 39.21
N ASN A 627 25.51 -19.38 38.83
CA ASN A 627 24.96 -19.38 37.49
C ASN A 627 25.01 -17.99 36.83
N TRP A 628 25.64 -17.01 37.49
CA TRP A 628 25.85 -15.67 36.96
C TRP A 628 27.34 -15.35 36.88
N THR A 629 27.73 -14.59 35.87
CA THR A 629 29.04 -13.96 35.78
C THR A 629 28.88 -12.45 35.87
N PHE A 630 29.79 -11.80 36.58
CA PHE A 630 29.85 -10.35 36.72
C PHE A 630 31.26 -9.88 36.35
N SER A 631 31.35 -8.74 35.66
CA SER A 631 32.63 -8.27 35.13
C SER A 631 32.68 -6.75 35.03
N PRO A 632 33.80 -6.11 35.41
CA PRO A 632 34.03 -4.68 35.18
C PRO A 632 34.30 -4.37 33.70
N ASN A 633 34.64 -5.41 32.91
CA ASN A 633 34.89 -5.32 31.47
C ASN A 633 33.68 -5.86 30.70
N GLY A 634 33.47 -5.38 29.47
CA GLY A 634 32.31 -5.75 28.65
C GLY A 634 32.13 -7.27 28.48
N LEU A 635 30.86 -7.70 28.50
CA LEU A 635 30.42 -9.08 28.26
C LEU A 635 29.69 -9.20 26.92
N THR A 636 29.71 -10.41 26.36
CA THR A 636 28.87 -10.79 25.21
C THR A 636 27.65 -11.51 25.72
N LEU A 637 26.47 -10.91 25.55
CA LEU A 637 25.21 -11.50 26.00
C LEU A 637 24.88 -12.78 25.21
N ASP A 638 24.51 -13.82 25.95
CA ASP A 638 24.15 -15.13 25.41
C ASP A 638 22.71 -15.10 24.92
N SER A 639 22.57 -15.33 23.63
CA SER A 639 21.31 -15.39 22.90
C SER A 639 20.72 -16.79 22.80
N THR A 640 21.28 -17.77 23.51
CA THR A 640 20.81 -19.16 23.43
C THR A 640 19.46 -19.29 24.14
N ASP A 641 18.47 -19.84 23.45
CA ASP A 641 17.14 -20.11 24.01
C ASP A 641 17.19 -21.16 25.13
N PHE A 642 16.20 -21.10 26.01
CA PHE A 642 15.88 -22.21 26.91
C PHE A 642 15.12 -23.28 26.13
N SER A 643 15.48 -24.55 26.32
CA SER A 643 14.92 -25.66 25.54
C SER A 643 14.11 -26.62 26.40
N GLY A 644 13.06 -27.22 25.85
CA GLY A 644 12.24 -28.22 26.55
C GLY A 644 11.17 -27.65 27.48
N LEU A 645 10.79 -26.38 27.26
CA LEU A 645 9.56 -25.79 27.78
C LEU A 645 8.36 -26.18 26.92
#